data_AF-A0A967KF72-F1
#
_entry.id   AF-A0A967KF72-F1
#
_cell.length_a   1.000
_cell.length_b   1.000
_cell.length_c   1.000
_cell.angle_alpha   90.00
_cell.angle_beta   90.00
_cell.angle_gamma   90.00
#
_symmetry.space_group_name_H-M   'P 1'
#
loop_
_entity.id
_entity.type
_entity.pdbx_description
1 polymer ?
#
loop_
_entity_poly.entity_id
_entity_poly.type
_entity_poly.pdbx_seq_one_letter_code
_entity_poly.pdbx_strand_id
1 'polypeptide(L)'
;MTFPDRQQPVGAKEAAIRDFAEQAEYGQRAKLGVEGLLVGFVALCWSLFQLWFSSPLPYVFNVGIFNDSQARLIHLAFALFLAFAIAPATKRAIDRIPFYDWLIGFGAVAVCLYGLVFYDDLVRRAGQPISLDLLIAGLGILLVLEATRRSMGPFLVAVAVIFLLYSYFGRAMPEVLQHRGASVTRILEHQWLDTQGIFGVPLGASTAFVFVYVLFGTMFNKAGAGHYIMQLSLAFLGHLRGGPAKVAVVSSGLNGLISGSALANVVASGIFTIPLMKRTGMSGIKAGAVETSASINGQIMPPVMGAAAFIMVEYVGIPYADVVRHAFLPAAISYVSLFYIVHLEALKLDIEPMCHQQIRPAKALLLRYGLGISGSLMVLGSIYYLVLGIQLGFGSLAPLVLAAVIGALYLTALSVSARHPDLPPENPDGALAALPQGWEVARSGLHLLIPVIVLVWCLIVIRLSPGLAAFWATVSVMAILVTQEPLKRLLRRERGLAAAFANGCRAVVEGLVLGARNMVGVALATATAGIVVGTVTLTGLGLMMTDAVGLLSGGNIYLVLIFTALVTLILGCGVPTTANYILVASLMAPVIVELGSEAGVAIPLIGVHLFVFYFGIMADSTPPVGLGAYAAAAISGESPIRTAVQASVYGLRTAILAFVLVFNPELLLIGIQSLWHGLAVAVASIAGCLMFAAATLNYWMVRNRWWETVVLLFVSVALIYPAGWLDLLYEKYDALPPSALMREAEAAPADARLVVRFQGTSIEGETVSRLASLRLGPKADGAARLAHSGLHVSTGAEQVRVTQVRFASYAARLRLESGYRITAVYRAAQRPSPGFVYIIALVLLAGVAFSQVQRLQPERRPFPFRRKPEPDPAEESP
;
A
#
# COMPACT_ATOMS: atom_id res chain seq x y z
N MET A 1 -2.03 17.71 -22.49
CA MET A 1 -2.75 17.99 -21.23
C MET A 1 -2.73 19.50 -21.06
N THR A 2 -3.87 20.15 -20.83
CA THR A 2 -3.95 21.61 -20.60
C THR A 2 -4.40 21.80 -19.17
N PHE A 3 -3.49 22.29 -18.34
CA PHE A 3 -3.70 22.53 -16.91
C PHE A 3 -4.57 23.78 -16.69
N PRO A 4 -5.29 23.88 -15.56
CA PRO A 4 -6.10 25.06 -15.25
C PRO A 4 -5.24 26.33 -15.16
N ASP A 5 -5.80 27.44 -15.63
CA ASP A 5 -5.13 28.73 -15.75
C ASP A 5 -4.79 29.34 -14.38
N ARG A 6 -3.65 30.04 -14.30
CA ARG A 6 -3.08 30.54 -13.03
C ARG A 6 -3.94 31.61 -12.35
N GLN A 7 -4.92 32.20 -13.04
CA GLN A 7 -5.68 33.37 -12.61
C GLN A 7 -7.12 33.07 -12.14
N GLN A 8 -7.54 31.81 -12.02
CA GLN A 8 -8.89 31.48 -11.55
C GLN A 8 -9.07 31.72 -10.03
N PRO A 9 -10.27 32.13 -9.58
CA PRO A 9 -10.58 32.21 -8.15
C PRO A 9 -10.42 30.85 -7.47
N VAL A 10 -9.92 30.83 -6.23
CA VAL A 10 -9.43 29.62 -5.54
C VAL A 10 -10.48 28.51 -5.45
N GLY A 11 -11.74 28.84 -5.13
CA GLY A 11 -12.83 27.84 -5.11
C GLY A 11 -13.11 27.19 -6.47
N ALA A 12 -12.94 27.92 -7.58
CA ALA A 12 -13.05 27.35 -8.94
C ALA A 12 -11.81 26.51 -9.29
N LYS A 13 -10.63 26.91 -8.80
CA LYS A 13 -9.39 26.16 -8.95
C LYS A 13 -9.42 24.84 -8.17
N GLU A 14 -9.99 24.81 -6.98
CA GLU A 14 -10.17 23.61 -6.15
C GLU A 14 -11.13 22.61 -6.79
N ALA A 15 -12.29 23.09 -7.26
CA ALA A 15 -13.20 22.29 -8.04
C ALA A 15 -12.50 21.73 -9.29
N ALA A 16 -11.74 22.55 -10.02
CA ALA A 16 -11.00 22.10 -11.20
C ALA A 16 -9.88 21.09 -10.89
N ILE A 17 -9.24 21.17 -9.72
CA ILE A 17 -8.21 20.21 -9.29
C ILE A 17 -8.84 18.89 -8.84
N ARG A 18 -9.93 18.93 -8.07
CA ARG A 18 -10.70 17.73 -7.71
C ARG A 18 -11.26 17.07 -8.95
N ASP A 19 -11.86 17.85 -9.85
CA ASP A 19 -12.32 17.39 -11.14
C ASP A 19 -11.16 16.80 -11.95
N PHE A 20 -9.98 17.44 -12.01
CA PHE A 20 -8.82 16.87 -12.71
C PHE A 20 -8.39 15.51 -12.13
N ALA A 21 -8.34 15.39 -10.80
CA ALA A 21 -7.98 14.13 -10.13
C ALA A 21 -9.02 13.04 -10.34
N GLU A 22 -10.30 13.38 -10.16
CA GLU A 22 -11.42 12.49 -10.41
C GLU A 22 -11.47 12.08 -11.89
N GLN A 23 -11.13 12.98 -12.82
CA GLN A 23 -11.03 12.70 -14.24
C GLN A 23 -9.82 11.83 -14.60
N ALA A 24 -8.69 12.01 -13.89
CA ALA A 24 -7.46 11.25 -14.09
C ALA A 24 -7.55 9.83 -13.53
N GLU A 25 -8.30 9.60 -12.45
CA GLU A 25 -8.49 8.27 -11.87
C GLU A 25 -9.80 7.58 -12.31
N TYR A 26 -10.88 8.33 -12.59
CA TYR A 26 -12.27 7.81 -12.62
C TYR A 26 -13.11 8.21 -13.85
N GLY A 27 -12.56 8.97 -14.81
CA GLY A 27 -13.15 9.23 -16.12
C GLY A 27 -13.72 10.65 -16.34
N GLN A 28 -13.85 11.07 -17.61
CA GLN A 28 -13.82 12.50 -17.98
C GLN A 28 -15.18 13.17 -18.26
N ARG A 29 -16.33 12.50 -18.10
CA ARG A 29 -17.65 13.07 -18.43
C ARG A 29 -18.32 13.77 -17.25
N ALA A 30 -18.39 15.11 -17.30
CA ALA A 30 -18.81 15.97 -16.18
C ALA A 30 -20.32 16.31 -16.13
N LYS A 31 -21.07 16.15 -17.23
CA LYS A 31 -22.49 16.56 -17.32
C LYS A 31 -23.33 15.48 -17.99
N LEU A 32 -23.93 14.60 -17.20
CA LEU A 32 -24.80 13.55 -17.71
C LEU A 32 -26.21 13.76 -17.11
N GLY A 33 -27.20 14.04 -17.97
CA GLY A 33 -28.61 14.16 -17.59
C GLY A 33 -29.23 12.80 -17.28
N VAL A 34 -30.22 12.37 -18.08
CA VAL A 34 -30.82 11.02 -17.96
C VAL A 34 -29.78 9.91 -18.15
N GLU A 35 -28.80 10.12 -19.02
CA GLU A 35 -27.65 9.23 -19.20
C GLU A 35 -26.89 9.01 -17.88
N GLY A 36 -26.81 10.04 -17.03
CA GLY A 36 -26.13 9.99 -15.75
C GLY A 36 -26.86 9.13 -14.74
N LEU A 37 -28.19 9.11 -14.80
CA LEU A 37 -29.03 8.22 -13.99
C LEU A 37 -28.84 6.76 -14.39
N LEU A 38 -28.78 6.45 -15.69
CA LEU A 38 -28.53 5.09 -16.16
C LEU A 38 -27.14 4.59 -15.77
N VAL A 39 -26.10 5.42 -15.98
CA VAL A 39 -24.73 5.10 -15.54
C VAL A 39 -24.66 4.96 -14.01
N GLY A 40 -25.35 5.83 -13.27
CA GLY A 40 -25.48 5.73 -11.81
C GLY A 40 -26.17 4.45 -11.38
N PHE A 41 -27.23 4.03 -12.06
CA PHE A 41 -27.92 2.77 -11.79
C PHE A 41 -27.02 1.56 -12.03
N VAL A 42 -26.28 1.52 -13.14
CA VAL A 42 -25.35 0.40 -13.41
C VAL A 42 -24.22 0.36 -12.39
N ALA A 43 -23.67 1.52 -12.00
CA ALA A 43 -22.67 1.62 -10.94
C ALA A 43 -23.21 1.14 -9.59
N LEU A 44 -24.46 1.50 -9.26
CA LEU A 44 -25.14 0.99 -8.06
C LEU A 44 -25.30 -0.54 -8.12
N CYS A 45 -25.76 -1.09 -9.25
CA CYS A 45 -25.87 -2.53 -9.45
C CYS A 45 -24.53 -3.25 -9.26
N TRP A 46 -23.43 -2.69 -9.77
CA TRP A 46 -22.10 -3.27 -9.57
C TRP A 46 -21.68 -3.28 -8.10
N SER A 47 -21.88 -2.17 -7.37
CA SER A 47 -21.61 -2.11 -5.94
C SER A 47 -22.45 -3.09 -5.13
N LEU A 48 -23.74 -3.23 -5.45
CA LEU A 48 -24.64 -4.18 -4.80
C LEU A 48 -24.23 -5.63 -5.10
N PHE A 49 -23.85 -5.93 -6.34
CA PHE A 49 -23.33 -7.25 -6.71
C PHE A 49 -22.06 -7.60 -5.90
N GLN A 50 -21.14 -6.65 -5.76
CA GLN A 50 -19.89 -6.88 -5.03
C GLN A 50 -20.09 -7.05 -3.52
N LEU A 51 -21.02 -6.29 -2.94
CA LEU A 51 -21.46 -6.50 -1.56
C LEU A 51 -22.15 -7.84 -1.39
N TRP A 52 -23.00 -8.25 -2.33
CA TRP A 52 -23.64 -9.56 -2.32
C TRP A 52 -22.60 -10.68 -2.34
N PHE A 53 -21.67 -10.64 -3.30
CA PHE A 53 -20.59 -11.63 -3.46
C PHE A 53 -19.68 -11.74 -2.23
N SER A 54 -19.37 -10.61 -1.58
CA SER A 54 -18.49 -10.60 -0.39
C SER A 54 -19.23 -10.91 0.92
N SER A 55 -20.55 -10.96 0.90
CA SER A 55 -21.39 -11.20 2.08
C SER A 55 -21.68 -12.69 2.29
N PRO A 56 -22.10 -13.10 3.50
CA PRO A 56 -22.61 -14.46 3.72
C PRO A 56 -24.02 -14.67 3.14
N LEU A 57 -24.70 -13.62 2.66
CA LEU A 57 -26.10 -13.66 2.22
C LEU A 57 -26.39 -14.65 1.08
N PRO A 58 -25.53 -14.83 0.05
CA PRO A 58 -25.79 -15.80 -1.02
C PRO A 58 -25.97 -17.22 -0.48
N TYR A 59 -25.18 -17.58 0.55
CA TYR A 59 -25.23 -18.89 1.19
C TYR A 59 -26.39 -19.01 2.18
N VAL A 60 -26.77 -17.92 2.84
CA VAL A 60 -27.92 -17.89 3.76
C VAL A 60 -29.24 -18.03 3.00
N PHE A 61 -29.40 -17.31 1.88
CA PHE A 61 -30.61 -17.37 1.06
C PHE A 61 -30.57 -18.46 -0.02
N ASN A 62 -29.42 -19.12 -0.20
CA ASN A 62 -29.17 -20.12 -1.23
C ASN A 62 -29.56 -19.67 -2.65
N VAL A 63 -29.27 -18.40 -2.97
CA VAL A 63 -29.60 -17.76 -4.26
C VAL A 63 -28.39 -16.98 -4.75
N GLY A 64 -28.12 -17.03 -6.06
CA GLY A 64 -27.06 -16.24 -6.68
C GLY A 64 -25.66 -16.55 -6.11
N ILE A 65 -25.37 -17.84 -5.92
CA ILE A 65 -24.04 -18.31 -5.51
C ILE A 65 -23.18 -18.41 -6.77
N PHE A 66 -22.21 -17.52 -6.89
CA PHE A 66 -21.26 -17.47 -8.00
C PHE A 66 -19.91 -18.02 -7.56
N ASN A 67 -19.25 -18.78 -8.43
CA ASN A 67 -17.85 -19.13 -8.21
C ASN A 67 -16.92 -17.95 -8.59
N ASP A 68 -15.65 -18.03 -8.20
CA ASP A 68 -14.69 -16.94 -8.43
C ASP A 68 -14.53 -16.57 -9.91
N SER A 69 -14.55 -17.55 -10.82
CA SER A 69 -14.40 -17.32 -12.26
C SER A 69 -15.62 -16.59 -12.84
N GLN A 70 -16.83 -16.98 -12.46
CA GLN A 70 -18.07 -16.32 -12.82
C GLN A 70 -18.12 -14.89 -12.27
N ALA A 71 -17.71 -14.70 -11.01
CA ALA A 71 -17.67 -13.38 -10.39
C ALA A 71 -16.71 -12.42 -11.12
N ARG A 72 -15.53 -12.91 -11.55
CA ARG A 72 -14.56 -12.12 -12.35
C ARG A 72 -15.14 -11.66 -13.68
N LEU A 73 -15.90 -12.53 -14.37
CA LEU A 73 -16.57 -12.20 -15.63
C LEU A 73 -17.62 -11.09 -15.44
N ILE A 74 -18.47 -11.22 -14.41
CA ILE A 74 -19.49 -10.21 -14.07
C ILE A 74 -18.81 -8.89 -13.69
N HIS A 75 -17.77 -8.95 -12.87
CA HIS A 75 -17.01 -7.78 -12.44
C HIS A 75 -16.41 -7.01 -13.62
N LEU A 76 -15.76 -7.71 -14.56
CA LEU A 76 -15.18 -7.08 -15.74
C LEU A 76 -16.25 -6.53 -16.70
N ALA A 77 -17.41 -7.19 -16.83
CA ALA A 77 -18.52 -6.72 -17.65
C ALA A 77 -19.02 -5.33 -17.17
N PHE A 78 -19.21 -5.17 -15.86
CA PHE A 78 -19.57 -3.87 -15.27
C PHE A 78 -18.47 -2.82 -15.49
N ALA A 79 -17.21 -3.19 -15.25
CA ALA A 79 -16.07 -2.30 -15.42
C ALA A 79 -15.96 -1.78 -16.88
N LEU A 80 -16.04 -2.67 -17.87
CA LEU A 80 -15.94 -2.31 -19.28
C LEU A 80 -17.10 -1.40 -19.72
N PHE A 81 -18.34 -1.75 -19.36
CA PHE A 81 -19.49 -0.93 -19.70
C PHE A 81 -19.35 0.49 -19.13
N LEU A 82 -19.03 0.59 -17.83
CA LEU A 82 -18.87 1.89 -17.17
C LEU A 82 -17.68 2.67 -17.73
N ALA A 83 -16.61 1.99 -18.13
CA ALA A 83 -15.47 2.62 -18.79
C ALA A 83 -15.87 3.33 -20.08
N PHE A 84 -16.61 2.65 -20.98
CA PHE A 84 -17.06 3.27 -22.22
C PHE A 84 -18.12 4.37 -21.98
N ALA A 85 -18.93 4.22 -20.94
CA ALA A 85 -19.92 5.23 -20.55
C ALA A 85 -19.29 6.49 -19.93
N ILE A 86 -18.22 6.38 -19.14
CA ILE A 86 -17.67 7.50 -18.35
C ILE A 86 -16.39 8.09 -18.96
N ALA A 87 -15.58 7.27 -19.66
CA ALA A 87 -14.32 7.70 -20.26
C ALA A 87 -14.49 7.97 -21.78
N PRO A 88 -14.52 9.24 -22.21
CA PRO A 88 -14.78 9.58 -23.60
C PRO A 88 -13.59 9.26 -24.51
N ALA A 89 -13.88 8.79 -25.73
CA ALA A 89 -12.84 8.51 -26.73
C ALA A 89 -12.07 9.76 -27.18
N THR A 90 -12.74 10.92 -27.17
CA THR A 90 -12.20 12.20 -27.60
C THR A 90 -12.61 13.32 -26.66
N LYS A 91 -11.78 14.37 -26.55
CA LYS A 91 -12.08 15.57 -25.75
C LYS A 91 -13.37 16.31 -26.16
N ARG A 92 -13.92 16.01 -27.34
CA ARG A 92 -15.17 16.62 -27.86
C ARG A 92 -16.44 15.93 -27.34
N ALA A 93 -16.32 14.76 -26.70
CA ALA A 93 -17.46 13.94 -26.24
C ALA A 93 -17.59 13.92 -24.70
N ILE A 94 -17.24 15.03 -24.04
CA ILE A 94 -17.28 15.17 -22.58
C ILE A 94 -18.72 15.39 -22.06
N ASP A 95 -19.57 16.03 -22.87
CA ASP A 95 -20.91 16.48 -22.44
C ASP A 95 -22.06 15.49 -22.72
N ARG A 96 -21.81 14.36 -23.40
CA ARG A 96 -22.80 13.29 -23.66
C ARG A 96 -22.12 11.97 -23.97
N ILE A 97 -22.84 10.86 -23.84
CA ILE A 97 -22.41 9.52 -24.27
C ILE A 97 -22.85 9.30 -25.73
N PRO A 98 -21.94 9.29 -26.71
CA PRO A 98 -22.27 9.01 -28.10
C PRO A 98 -22.81 7.59 -28.28
N PHE A 99 -23.65 7.40 -29.30
CA PHE A 99 -24.23 6.09 -29.61
C PHE A 99 -23.18 4.97 -29.79
N TYR A 100 -22.01 5.29 -30.35
CA TYR A 100 -20.94 4.31 -30.53
C TYR A 100 -20.38 3.80 -29.18
N ASP A 101 -20.37 4.62 -28.14
CA ASP A 101 -19.92 4.21 -26.81
C ASP A 101 -20.95 3.30 -26.13
N TRP A 102 -22.23 3.53 -26.38
CA TRP A 102 -23.29 2.59 -25.99
C TRP A 102 -23.13 1.24 -26.67
N LEU A 103 -22.94 1.24 -27.99
CA LEU A 103 -22.79 0.02 -28.78
C LEU A 103 -21.56 -0.80 -28.31
N ILE A 104 -20.42 -0.13 -28.13
CA ILE A 104 -19.19 -0.79 -27.66
C ILE A 104 -19.36 -1.25 -26.20
N GLY A 105 -20.00 -0.45 -25.34
CA GLY A 105 -20.26 -0.80 -23.95
C GLY A 105 -21.13 -2.07 -23.82
N PHE A 106 -22.26 -2.14 -24.54
CA PHE A 106 -23.10 -3.33 -24.55
C PHE A 106 -22.42 -4.52 -25.23
N GLY A 107 -21.64 -4.28 -26.29
CA GLY A 107 -20.81 -5.31 -26.93
C GLY A 107 -19.78 -5.92 -25.96
N ALA A 108 -19.15 -5.10 -25.12
CA ALA A 108 -18.22 -5.56 -24.10
C ALA A 108 -18.88 -6.41 -23.01
N VAL A 109 -20.09 -6.04 -22.60
CA VAL A 109 -20.91 -6.88 -21.71
C VAL A 109 -21.21 -8.21 -22.37
N ALA A 110 -21.66 -8.23 -23.63
CA ALA A 110 -21.95 -9.47 -24.35
C ALA A 110 -20.74 -10.39 -24.46
N VAL A 111 -19.55 -9.83 -24.74
CA VAL A 111 -18.28 -10.57 -24.81
C VAL A 111 -17.92 -11.20 -23.46
N CYS A 112 -18.15 -10.53 -22.33
CA CYS A 112 -17.94 -11.11 -21.00
C CYS A 112 -19.02 -12.15 -20.65
N LEU A 113 -20.29 -11.86 -20.97
CA LEU A 113 -21.40 -12.77 -20.71
C LEU A 113 -21.31 -14.07 -21.52
N TYR A 114 -20.64 -14.08 -22.67
CA TYR A 114 -20.34 -15.29 -23.40
C TYR A 114 -19.63 -16.33 -22.52
N GLY A 115 -18.60 -15.91 -21.76
CA GLY A 115 -17.88 -16.79 -20.84
C GLY A 115 -18.72 -17.28 -19.66
N LEU A 116 -19.78 -16.56 -19.31
CA LEU A 116 -20.69 -16.93 -18.23
C LEU A 116 -21.80 -17.89 -18.71
N VAL A 117 -22.38 -17.61 -19.89
CA VAL A 117 -23.45 -18.42 -20.48
C VAL A 117 -22.92 -19.76 -20.99
N PHE A 118 -21.75 -19.77 -21.62
CA PHE A 118 -21.12 -20.98 -22.17
C PHE A 118 -20.04 -21.55 -21.25
N TYR A 119 -20.10 -21.26 -19.94
CA TYR A 119 -19.07 -21.65 -18.98
C TYR A 119 -18.77 -23.16 -19.00
N ASP A 120 -19.81 -24.00 -18.91
CA ASP A 120 -19.63 -25.46 -18.88
C ASP A 120 -19.06 -26.01 -20.20
N ASP A 121 -19.45 -25.43 -21.33
CA ASP A 121 -18.96 -25.81 -22.64
C ASP A 121 -17.48 -25.44 -22.84
N LEU A 122 -17.10 -24.24 -22.40
CA LEU A 122 -15.71 -23.77 -22.43
C LEU A 122 -14.81 -24.65 -21.57
N VAL A 123 -15.26 -25.02 -20.37
CA VAL A 123 -14.52 -25.93 -19.48
C VAL A 123 -14.36 -27.32 -20.13
N ARG A 124 -15.39 -27.83 -20.81
CA ARG A 124 -15.33 -29.14 -21.48
C ARG A 124 -14.43 -29.16 -22.73
N ARG A 125 -14.25 -28.01 -23.39
CA ARG A 125 -13.41 -27.85 -24.59
C ARG A 125 -12.07 -27.16 -24.31
N ALA A 126 -11.62 -27.15 -23.06
CA ALA A 126 -10.32 -26.58 -22.69
C ALA A 126 -9.17 -27.18 -23.53
N GLY A 127 -8.30 -26.35 -24.10
CA GLY A 127 -7.25 -26.81 -25.04
C GLY A 127 -7.71 -26.94 -26.50
N GLN A 128 -9.02 -26.83 -26.78
CA GLN A 128 -9.61 -26.99 -28.12
C GLN A 128 -10.70 -25.93 -28.41
N PRO A 129 -10.36 -24.62 -28.37
CA PRO A 129 -11.34 -23.56 -28.60
C PRO A 129 -11.86 -23.56 -30.04
N ILE A 130 -13.16 -23.28 -30.20
CA ILE A 130 -13.77 -23.09 -31.53
C ILE A 130 -13.50 -21.68 -32.05
N SER A 131 -13.75 -21.44 -33.35
CA SER A 131 -13.53 -20.11 -33.96
C SER A 131 -14.32 -18.98 -33.28
N LEU A 132 -15.50 -19.28 -32.74
CA LEU A 132 -16.28 -18.31 -31.98
C LEU A 132 -15.61 -17.94 -30.65
N ASP A 133 -15.07 -18.91 -29.92
CA ASP A 133 -14.33 -18.68 -28.67
C ASP A 133 -13.12 -17.76 -28.94
N LEU A 134 -12.41 -18.00 -30.03
CA LEU A 134 -11.25 -17.20 -30.45
C LEU A 134 -11.66 -15.78 -30.88
N LEU A 135 -12.78 -15.63 -31.59
CA LEU A 135 -13.30 -14.31 -31.96
C LEU A 135 -13.67 -13.50 -30.71
N ILE A 136 -14.39 -14.12 -29.77
CA ILE A 136 -14.77 -13.49 -28.50
C ILE A 136 -13.53 -13.13 -27.68
N ALA A 137 -12.53 -14.02 -27.61
CA ALA A 137 -11.26 -13.76 -26.94
C ALA A 137 -10.51 -12.56 -27.54
N GLY A 138 -10.40 -12.51 -28.87
CA GLY A 138 -9.77 -11.39 -29.58
C GLY A 138 -10.50 -10.07 -29.33
N LEU A 139 -11.83 -10.06 -29.44
CA LEU A 139 -12.65 -8.88 -29.15
C LEU A 139 -12.49 -8.45 -27.69
N GLY A 140 -12.51 -9.38 -26.75
CA GLY A 140 -12.35 -9.11 -25.32
C GLY A 140 -11.03 -8.41 -24.98
N ILE A 141 -9.91 -8.93 -25.52
CA ILE A 141 -8.59 -8.30 -25.34
C ILE A 141 -8.57 -6.88 -25.92
N LEU A 142 -9.08 -6.68 -27.13
CA LEU A 142 -9.12 -5.35 -27.76
C LEU A 142 -9.99 -4.37 -26.97
N LEU A 143 -11.13 -4.81 -26.45
CA LEU A 143 -12.02 -3.99 -25.62
C LEU A 143 -11.37 -3.61 -24.29
N VAL A 144 -10.66 -4.53 -23.63
CA VAL A 144 -9.90 -4.23 -22.41
C VAL A 144 -8.80 -3.20 -22.69
N LEU A 145 -8.05 -3.36 -23.78
CA LEU A 145 -7.00 -2.41 -24.15
C LEU A 145 -7.57 -1.03 -24.46
N GLU A 146 -8.67 -0.95 -25.22
CA GLU A 146 -9.31 0.32 -25.55
C GLU A 146 -9.95 1.00 -24.32
N ALA A 147 -10.65 0.25 -23.47
CA ALA A 147 -11.20 0.76 -22.22
C ALA A 147 -10.09 1.29 -21.30
N THR A 148 -8.97 0.57 -21.22
CA THR A 148 -7.79 0.97 -20.45
C THR A 148 -7.14 2.21 -21.05
N ARG A 149 -7.03 2.32 -22.36
CA ARG A 149 -6.50 3.52 -23.04
C ARG A 149 -7.29 4.76 -22.68
N ARG A 150 -8.63 4.65 -22.63
CA ARG A 150 -9.54 5.76 -22.30
C ARG A 150 -9.51 6.14 -20.84
N SER A 151 -9.39 5.15 -19.94
CA SER A 151 -9.49 5.37 -18.49
C SER A 151 -8.14 5.66 -17.83
N MET A 152 -7.09 4.94 -18.21
CA MET A 152 -5.75 4.96 -17.61
C MET A 152 -4.67 5.59 -18.50
N GLY A 153 -5.02 5.92 -19.74
CA GLY A 153 -4.08 6.47 -20.72
C GLY A 153 -3.27 5.40 -21.47
N PRO A 154 -2.39 5.85 -22.38
CA PRO A 154 -1.76 4.97 -23.36
C PRO A 154 -0.60 4.14 -22.79
N PHE A 155 -0.02 4.52 -21.66
CA PHE A 155 1.20 3.87 -21.15
C PHE A 155 0.96 2.40 -20.78
N LEU A 156 -0.05 2.12 -19.93
CA LEU A 156 -0.36 0.75 -19.52
C LEU A 156 -0.77 -0.13 -20.73
N VAL A 157 -1.44 0.45 -21.72
CA VAL A 157 -1.79 -0.22 -22.97
C VAL A 157 -0.55 -0.54 -23.80
N ALA A 158 0.39 0.41 -23.90
CA ALA A 158 1.65 0.19 -24.60
C ALA A 158 2.43 -0.97 -23.94
N VAL A 159 2.49 -1.02 -22.61
CA VAL A 159 3.11 -2.15 -21.89
C VAL A 159 2.39 -3.46 -22.24
N ALA A 160 1.07 -3.54 -22.13
CA ALA A 160 0.33 -4.76 -22.46
C ALA A 160 0.51 -5.21 -23.93
N VAL A 161 0.48 -4.26 -24.87
CA VAL A 161 0.71 -4.52 -26.30
C VAL A 161 2.14 -5.03 -26.53
N ILE A 162 3.15 -4.43 -25.90
CA ILE A 162 4.53 -4.92 -25.98
C ILE A 162 4.62 -6.37 -25.50
N PHE A 163 3.95 -6.74 -24.41
CA PHE A 163 3.94 -8.12 -23.90
C PHE A 163 3.18 -9.09 -24.82
N LEU A 164 2.06 -8.66 -25.42
CA LEU A 164 1.37 -9.47 -26.43
C LEU A 164 2.24 -9.68 -27.69
N LEU A 165 2.91 -8.63 -28.17
CA LEU A 165 3.84 -8.72 -29.30
C LEU A 165 5.04 -9.59 -28.95
N TYR A 166 5.60 -9.46 -27.75
CA TYR A 166 6.66 -10.31 -27.24
C TYR A 166 6.25 -11.79 -27.27
N SER A 167 5.03 -12.11 -26.80
CA SER A 167 4.47 -13.46 -26.83
C SER A 167 4.48 -14.09 -28.23
N TYR A 168 4.27 -13.29 -29.27
CA TYR A 168 4.27 -13.75 -30.66
C TYR A 168 5.68 -13.76 -31.28
N PHE A 169 6.43 -12.67 -31.14
CA PHE A 169 7.73 -12.44 -31.77
C PHE A 169 8.93 -13.01 -31.00
N GLY A 170 8.69 -13.85 -29.98
CA GLY A 170 9.73 -14.43 -29.14
C GLY A 170 10.95 -15.02 -29.86
N ARG A 171 10.78 -15.57 -31.07
CA ARG A 171 11.87 -16.16 -31.86
C ARG A 171 12.86 -15.14 -32.41
N ALA A 172 12.42 -13.90 -32.63
CA ALA A 172 13.23 -12.81 -33.19
C ALA A 172 13.92 -11.96 -32.12
N MET A 173 13.72 -12.28 -30.84
CA MET A 173 14.32 -11.56 -29.73
C MET A 173 15.80 -11.92 -29.55
N PRO A 174 16.60 -11.05 -28.92
CA PRO A 174 17.98 -11.38 -28.54
C PRO A 174 18.03 -12.63 -27.67
N GLU A 175 19.13 -13.38 -27.71
CA GLU A 175 19.29 -14.68 -27.02
C GLU A 175 18.81 -14.66 -25.55
N VAL A 176 19.11 -13.58 -24.83
CA VAL A 176 18.73 -13.40 -23.41
C VAL A 176 17.20 -13.36 -23.18
N LEU A 177 16.42 -12.96 -24.18
CA LEU A 177 14.96 -12.82 -24.10
C LEU A 177 14.21 -13.76 -25.07
N GLN A 178 14.93 -14.67 -25.73
CA GLN A 178 14.42 -15.46 -26.84
C GLN A 178 13.61 -16.68 -26.37
N HIS A 179 12.37 -16.82 -26.84
CA HIS A 179 11.54 -18.02 -26.59
C HIS A 179 10.94 -18.58 -27.88
N ARG A 180 10.31 -19.75 -27.79
CA ARG A 180 9.70 -20.47 -28.92
C ARG A 180 8.62 -19.69 -29.68
N GLY A 181 8.10 -18.59 -29.12
CA GLY A 181 6.93 -17.86 -29.61
C GLY A 181 5.63 -18.65 -29.42
N ALA A 182 4.52 -17.95 -29.23
CA ALA A 182 3.17 -18.51 -29.12
C ALA A 182 2.34 -18.16 -30.35
N SER A 183 1.52 -19.11 -30.83
CA SER A 183 0.56 -18.85 -31.90
C SER A 183 -0.53 -17.89 -31.41
N VAL A 184 -1.19 -17.17 -32.34
CA VAL A 184 -2.30 -16.27 -32.01
C VAL A 184 -3.40 -17.02 -31.26
N THR A 185 -3.76 -18.23 -31.70
CA THR A 185 -4.73 -19.10 -31.02
C THR A 185 -4.34 -19.34 -29.56
N ARG A 186 -3.08 -19.67 -29.29
CA ARG A 186 -2.61 -19.94 -27.93
C ARG A 186 -2.58 -18.67 -27.07
N ILE A 187 -2.23 -17.53 -27.66
CA ILE A 187 -2.27 -16.23 -26.97
C ILE A 187 -3.71 -15.89 -26.59
N LEU A 188 -4.67 -16.01 -27.52
CA LEU A 188 -6.08 -15.70 -27.26
C LEU A 188 -6.67 -16.62 -26.18
N GLU A 189 -6.40 -17.91 -26.26
CA GLU A 189 -6.82 -18.90 -25.26
C GLU A 189 -6.25 -18.56 -23.87
N HIS A 190 -4.91 -18.42 -23.77
CA HIS A 190 -4.23 -18.20 -22.50
C HIS A 190 -4.61 -16.85 -21.86
N GLN A 191 -4.92 -15.84 -22.68
CA GLN A 191 -5.20 -14.48 -22.20
C GLN A 191 -6.66 -14.25 -21.79
N TRP A 192 -7.63 -14.88 -22.47
CA TRP A 192 -9.06 -14.62 -22.25
C TRP A 192 -9.86 -15.84 -21.80
N LEU A 193 -9.53 -17.04 -22.26
CA LEU A 193 -10.29 -18.25 -21.94
C LEU A 193 -9.75 -18.93 -20.67
N ASP A 194 -8.45 -18.83 -20.41
CA ASP A 194 -7.80 -19.34 -19.21
C ASP A 194 -7.83 -18.33 -18.04
N THR A 195 -7.61 -18.84 -16.83
CA THR A 195 -7.51 -18.05 -15.59
C THR A 195 -6.09 -17.57 -15.29
N GLN A 196 -5.22 -17.46 -16.30
CA GLN A 196 -3.82 -17.00 -16.14
C GLN A 196 -3.59 -15.60 -16.74
N GLY A 197 -4.42 -15.18 -17.70
CA GLY A 197 -4.37 -13.86 -18.31
C GLY A 197 -5.27 -12.82 -17.63
N ILE A 198 -6.17 -12.21 -18.40
CA ILE A 198 -7.06 -11.13 -17.96
C ILE A 198 -7.91 -11.54 -16.74
N PHE A 199 -8.42 -12.78 -16.73
CA PHE A 199 -9.21 -13.33 -15.63
C PHE A 199 -8.36 -13.97 -14.51
N GLY A 200 -7.06 -13.70 -14.49
CA GLY A 200 -6.13 -14.27 -13.52
C GLY A 200 -6.17 -13.64 -12.14
N VAL A 201 -5.12 -13.92 -11.37
CA VAL A 201 -4.90 -13.41 -9.99
C VAL A 201 -5.18 -11.90 -9.86
N PRO A 202 -4.77 -11.04 -10.80
CA PRO A 202 -5.03 -9.59 -10.73
C PRO A 202 -6.51 -9.21 -10.61
N LEU A 203 -7.31 -9.67 -11.56
CA LEU A 203 -8.75 -9.40 -11.60
C LEU A 203 -9.49 -10.20 -10.52
N GLY A 204 -8.97 -11.38 -10.15
CA GLY A 204 -9.47 -12.16 -9.01
C GLY A 204 -9.37 -11.38 -7.71
N ALA A 205 -8.21 -10.81 -7.39
CA ALA A 205 -8.02 -9.93 -6.23
C ALA A 205 -8.95 -8.71 -6.29
N SER A 206 -9.06 -8.08 -7.48
CA SER A 206 -9.98 -6.97 -7.74
C SER A 206 -11.42 -7.28 -7.32
N THR A 207 -11.89 -8.45 -7.75
CA THR A 207 -13.25 -8.94 -7.53
C THR A 207 -13.50 -9.35 -6.08
N ALA A 208 -12.56 -10.07 -5.48
CA ALA A 208 -12.71 -10.72 -4.17
C ALA A 208 -12.66 -9.76 -2.97
N PHE A 209 -11.90 -8.68 -3.07
CA PHE A 209 -11.77 -7.75 -1.93
C PHE A 209 -11.47 -6.30 -2.31
N VAL A 210 -10.68 -6.02 -3.36
CA VAL A 210 -10.23 -4.63 -3.63
C VAL A 210 -11.42 -3.69 -3.84
N PHE A 211 -12.44 -4.14 -4.58
CA PHE A 211 -13.66 -3.36 -4.79
C PHE A 211 -14.27 -2.91 -3.46
N VAL A 212 -14.45 -3.83 -2.52
CA VAL A 212 -15.14 -3.55 -1.25
C VAL A 212 -14.29 -2.63 -0.36
N TYR A 213 -12.96 -2.71 -0.44
CA TYR A 213 -12.08 -1.76 0.24
C TYR A 213 -12.15 -0.35 -0.35
N VAL A 214 -12.14 -0.23 -1.68
CA VAL A 214 -12.34 1.07 -2.37
C VAL A 214 -13.70 1.66 -2.03
N LEU A 215 -14.74 0.81 -1.97
CA LEU A 215 -16.07 1.20 -1.55
C LEU A 215 -16.11 1.66 -0.09
N PHE A 216 -15.50 0.90 0.82
CA PHE A 216 -15.34 1.27 2.23
C PHE A 216 -14.66 2.64 2.36
N GLY A 217 -13.52 2.85 1.73
CA GLY A 217 -12.77 4.10 1.81
C GLY A 217 -13.55 5.29 1.26
N THR A 218 -14.20 5.13 0.11
CA THR A 218 -15.07 6.15 -0.50
C THR A 218 -16.23 6.53 0.44
N MET A 219 -16.93 5.52 0.96
CA MET A 219 -18.06 5.72 1.89
C MET A 219 -17.60 6.35 3.20
N PHE A 220 -16.44 5.97 3.71
CA PHE A 220 -15.91 6.46 4.97
C PHE A 220 -15.51 7.93 4.87
N ASN A 221 -14.91 8.32 3.75
CA ASN A 221 -14.65 9.73 3.46
C ASN A 221 -15.96 10.53 3.27
N LYS A 222 -16.97 9.96 2.60
CA LYS A 222 -18.31 10.57 2.50
C LYS A 222 -18.96 10.78 3.88
N ALA A 223 -18.67 9.92 4.86
CA ALA A 223 -19.16 10.06 6.24
C ALA A 223 -18.47 11.19 7.03
N GLY A 224 -17.40 11.79 6.49
CA GLY A 224 -16.67 12.91 7.11
C GLY A 224 -15.33 12.52 7.74
N ALA A 225 -14.84 11.30 7.52
CA ALA A 225 -13.60 10.81 8.13
C ALA A 225 -12.35 11.62 7.73
N GLY A 226 -12.17 11.92 6.44
CA GLY A 226 -11.01 12.69 5.96
C GLY A 226 -10.92 14.07 6.62
N HIS A 227 -12.03 14.81 6.64
CA HIS A 227 -12.12 16.13 7.30
C HIS A 227 -11.82 16.02 8.81
N TYR A 228 -12.39 15.02 9.48
CA TYR A 228 -12.12 14.77 10.91
C TYR A 228 -10.64 14.51 11.18
N ILE A 229 -9.99 13.66 10.37
CA ILE A 229 -8.56 13.32 10.48
C ILE A 229 -7.68 14.56 10.28
N MET A 230 -8.01 15.41 9.30
CA MET A 230 -7.29 16.65 9.02
C MET A 230 -7.36 17.62 10.19
N GLN A 231 -8.56 17.90 10.69
CA GLN A 231 -8.79 18.80 11.83
C GLN A 231 -8.10 18.29 13.10
N LEU A 232 -8.14 16.98 13.33
CA LEU A 232 -7.47 16.35 14.48
C LEU A 232 -5.95 16.54 14.38
N SER A 233 -5.39 16.30 13.19
CA SER A 233 -3.96 16.48 12.92
C SER A 233 -3.55 17.94 13.12
N LEU A 234 -4.33 18.90 12.60
CA LEU A 234 -4.10 20.33 12.76
C LEU A 234 -4.10 20.76 14.23
N ALA A 235 -5.07 20.26 15.01
CA ALA A 235 -5.20 20.58 16.42
C ALA A 235 -4.00 20.10 17.26
N PHE A 236 -3.47 18.90 16.96
CA PHE A 236 -2.36 18.31 17.71
C PHE A 236 -0.98 18.75 17.24
N LEU A 237 -0.82 19.16 15.98
CA LEU A 237 0.50 19.38 15.38
C LEU A 237 0.72 20.79 14.84
N GLY A 238 -0.33 21.59 14.64
CA GLY A 238 -0.24 22.92 14.04
C GLY A 238 0.60 23.92 14.86
N HIS A 239 0.69 23.71 16.18
CA HIS A 239 1.50 24.54 17.10
C HIS A 239 2.98 24.19 17.08
N LEU A 240 3.39 23.13 16.37
CA LEU A 240 4.78 22.75 16.25
C LEU A 240 5.48 23.58 15.17
N ARG A 241 6.80 23.71 15.29
CA ARG A 241 7.64 24.25 14.22
C ARG A 241 7.50 23.40 12.95
N GLY A 242 7.17 24.02 11.82
CA GLY A 242 6.79 23.29 10.60
C GLY A 242 5.44 22.55 10.71
N GLY A 243 4.55 23.03 11.57
CA GLY A 243 3.26 22.42 11.91
C GLY A 243 2.46 21.95 10.69
N PRO A 244 2.17 22.81 9.69
CA PRO A 244 1.40 22.42 8.49
C PRO A 244 1.96 21.21 7.75
N ALA A 245 3.28 21.13 7.62
CA ALA A 245 3.92 20.02 6.95
C ALA A 245 3.88 18.74 7.79
N LYS A 246 3.92 18.85 9.13
CA LYS A 246 3.71 17.70 10.03
C LYS A 246 2.25 17.23 10.01
N VAL A 247 1.31 18.16 9.91
CA VAL A 247 -0.12 17.89 9.70
C VAL A 247 -0.31 17.13 8.39
N ALA A 248 0.33 17.58 7.31
CA ALA A 248 0.33 16.89 6.02
C ALA A 248 0.80 15.43 6.16
N VAL A 249 1.95 15.21 6.81
CA VAL A 249 2.51 13.85 7.00
C VAL A 249 1.56 12.93 7.77
N VAL A 250 0.97 13.42 8.87
CA VAL A 250 0.11 12.59 9.73
C VAL A 250 -1.28 12.40 9.13
N SER A 251 -1.90 13.48 8.63
CA SER A 251 -3.23 13.41 8.00
C SER A 251 -3.21 12.55 6.75
N SER A 252 -2.24 12.76 5.85
CA SER A 252 -2.12 11.94 4.65
C SER A 252 -1.73 10.50 5.01
N GLY A 253 -1.02 10.26 6.11
CA GLY A 253 -0.81 8.90 6.57
C GLY A 253 -2.06 8.19 7.04
N LEU A 254 -2.88 8.87 7.86
CA LEU A 254 -4.15 8.35 8.36
C LEU A 254 -5.20 8.21 7.25
N ASN A 255 -5.21 9.09 6.25
CA ASN A 255 -6.10 8.98 5.09
C ASN A 255 -5.61 7.93 4.08
N GLY A 256 -4.29 7.83 3.85
CA GLY A 256 -3.69 6.83 2.98
C GLY A 256 -3.86 5.40 3.50
N LEU A 257 -3.90 5.25 4.83
CA LEU A 257 -4.31 4.04 5.54
C LEU A 257 -5.70 3.54 5.16
N ILE A 258 -6.56 4.39 4.61
CA ILE A 258 -7.93 4.04 4.24
C ILE A 258 -8.02 3.88 2.73
N SER A 259 -7.50 4.85 1.98
CA SER A 259 -7.69 4.91 0.52
C SER A 259 -6.76 3.99 -0.25
N GLY A 260 -5.54 3.73 0.24
CA GLY A 260 -4.52 2.99 -0.49
C GLY A 260 -4.06 3.64 -1.82
N SER A 261 -4.51 4.86 -2.15
CA SER A 261 -4.12 5.61 -3.35
C SER A 261 -3.35 6.87 -2.98
N ALA A 262 -2.11 6.98 -3.46
CA ALA A 262 -1.27 8.16 -3.25
C ALA A 262 -1.83 9.39 -3.98
N LEU A 263 -2.34 9.24 -5.21
CA LEU A 263 -2.90 10.34 -5.99
C LEU A 263 -4.18 10.89 -5.35
N ALA A 264 -5.13 10.02 -5.00
CA ALA A 264 -6.35 10.41 -4.28
C ALA A 264 -6.03 11.12 -2.96
N ASN A 265 -4.97 10.69 -2.28
CA ASN A 265 -4.55 11.28 -1.01
C ASN A 265 -3.93 12.67 -1.18
N VAL A 266 -3.06 12.87 -2.19
CA VAL A 266 -2.52 14.19 -2.54
C VAL A 266 -3.65 15.17 -2.84
N VAL A 267 -4.73 14.71 -3.46
CA VAL A 267 -5.86 15.59 -3.82
C VAL A 267 -6.74 15.88 -2.62
N ALA A 268 -7.03 14.86 -1.81
CA ALA A 268 -7.86 15.00 -0.61
C ALA A 268 -7.22 15.94 0.43
N SER A 269 -5.94 15.71 0.75
CA SER A 269 -5.21 16.47 1.78
C SER A 269 -4.47 17.67 1.21
N GLY A 270 -3.85 17.52 0.04
CA GLY A 270 -2.95 18.51 -0.55
C GLY A 270 -3.60 19.83 -0.91
N ILE A 271 -4.89 19.82 -1.28
CA ILE A 271 -5.65 21.06 -1.53
C ILE A 271 -5.59 22.01 -0.33
N PHE A 272 -5.52 21.47 0.89
CA PHE A 272 -5.45 22.26 2.12
C PHE A 272 -4.02 22.42 2.64
N THR A 273 -3.26 21.32 2.67
CA THR A 273 -1.93 21.31 3.30
C THR A 273 -0.89 22.06 2.47
N ILE A 274 -0.94 21.99 1.13
CA ILE A 274 0.04 22.65 0.26
C ILE A 274 -0.06 24.16 0.35
N PRO A 275 -1.24 24.81 0.22
CA PRO A 275 -1.36 26.25 0.45
C PRO A 275 -0.93 26.67 1.86
N LEU A 276 -1.30 25.89 2.88
CA LEU A 276 -0.94 26.18 4.27
C LEU A 276 0.58 26.14 4.48
N MET A 277 1.27 25.12 3.97
CA MET A 277 2.74 25.02 3.99
C MET A 277 3.40 26.22 3.32
N LYS A 278 2.87 26.65 2.17
CA LYS A 278 3.38 27.83 1.43
C LYS A 278 3.23 29.11 2.23
N ARG A 279 2.08 29.34 2.88
CA ARG A 279 1.85 30.51 3.73
C ARG A 279 2.81 30.57 4.92
N THR A 280 3.25 29.42 5.43
CA THR A 280 4.25 29.34 6.51
C THR A 280 5.72 29.41 6.04
N GLY A 281 5.98 29.64 4.74
CA GLY A 281 7.33 29.90 4.22
C GLY A 281 7.99 28.76 3.45
N MET A 282 7.33 27.62 3.23
CA MET A 282 7.86 26.59 2.32
C MET A 282 7.66 26.97 0.86
N SER A 283 8.61 26.62 -0.01
CA SER A 283 8.41 26.76 -1.46
C SER A 283 7.32 25.79 -1.96
N GLY A 284 6.64 26.12 -3.05
CA GLY A 284 5.60 25.25 -3.62
C GLY A 284 6.13 23.87 -4.04
N ILE A 285 7.40 23.80 -4.47
CA ILE A 285 8.08 22.55 -4.81
C ILE A 285 8.25 21.67 -3.58
N LYS A 286 8.74 22.23 -2.46
CA LYS A 286 8.91 21.48 -1.21
C LYS A 286 7.58 21.07 -0.60
N ALA A 287 6.61 21.98 -0.57
CA ALA A 287 5.26 21.69 -0.08
C ALA A 287 4.61 20.54 -0.86
N GLY A 288 4.66 20.60 -2.20
CA GLY A 288 4.16 19.53 -3.06
C GLY A 288 4.92 18.21 -2.89
N ALA A 289 6.25 18.27 -2.70
CA ALA A 289 7.08 17.09 -2.47
C ALA A 289 6.81 16.43 -1.11
N VAL A 290 6.57 17.21 -0.05
CA VAL A 290 6.18 16.70 1.28
C VAL A 290 4.85 15.98 1.18
N GLU A 291 3.83 16.61 0.56
CA GLU A 291 2.50 16.02 0.41
C GLU A 291 2.54 14.73 -0.43
N THR A 292 3.29 14.74 -1.54
CA THR A 292 3.48 13.56 -2.40
C THR A 292 4.16 12.44 -1.62
N SER A 293 5.24 12.74 -0.90
CA SER A 293 6.00 11.76 -0.13
C SER A 293 5.16 11.18 1.01
N ALA A 294 4.36 12.01 1.68
CA ALA A 294 3.44 11.59 2.73
C ALA A 294 2.35 10.67 2.16
N SER A 295 1.84 11.02 0.99
CA SER A 295 0.77 10.27 0.33
C SER A 295 1.22 8.89 -0.15
N ILE A 296 2.44 8.76 -0.69
CA ILE A 296 3.03 7.46 -1.05
C ILE A 296 3.30 6.61 0.19
N ASN A 297 3.84 7.22 1.26
CA ASN A 297 3.97 6.55 2.54
C ASN A 297 2.59 6.08 3.09
N GLY A 298 1.48 6.73 2.71
CA GLY A 298 0.11 6.28 2.94
C GLY A 298 -0.13 4.80 2.63
N GLN A 299 0.47 4.34 1.54
CA GLN A 299 0.21 3.02 0.97
C GLN A 299 0.95 1.88 1.69
N ILE A 300 2.02 2.18 2.42
CA ILE A 300 2.80 1.15 3.16
C ILE A 300 2.29 0.91 4.57
N MET A 301 1.45 1.79 5.12
CA MET A 301 1.06 1.70 6.53
C MET A 301 -0.05 0.65 6.74
N PRO A 302 0.12 -0.29 7.70
CA PRO A 302 -0.95 -1.17 8.15
C PRO A 302 -2.03 -0.44 8.95
N PRO A 303 -3.31 -0.88 8.89
CA PRO A 303 -3.74 -2.25 8.64
C PRO A 303 -4.43 -2.49 7.30
N VAL A 304 -4.52 -1.50 6.41
CA VAL A 304 -5.11 -1.69 5.07
C VAL A 304 -4.04 -1.82 4.00
N MET A 305 -2.98 -1.00 4.04
CA MET A 305 -1.84 -1.04 3.10
C MET A 305 -2.24 -1.04 1.61
N GLY A 306 -3.45 -0.56 1.30
CA GLY A 306 -4.08 -0.67 -0.01
C GLY A 306 -4.32 -2.12 -0.50
N ALA A 307 -4.67 -2.25 -1.77
CA ALA A 307 -4.96 -3.54 -2.41
C ALA A 307 -3.75 -4.49 -2.49
N ALA A 308 -2.53 -3.94 -2.49
CA ALA A 308 -1.30 -4.69 -2.71
C ALA A 308 -0.97 -5.68 -1.58
N ALA A 309 -1.25 -5.33 -0.32
CA ALA A 309 -0.98 -6.22 0.81
C ALA A 309 -1.80 -7.51 0.75
N PHE A 310 -3.02 -7.45 0.23
CA PHE A 310 -3.84 -8.64 0.03
C PHE A 310 -3.33 -9.52 -1.13
N ILE A 311 -2.84 -8.91 -2.20
CA ILE A 311 -2.18 -9.65 -3.28
C ILE A 311 -0.89 -10.30 -2.76
N MET A 312 -0.21 -9.65 -1.82
CA MET A 312 0.96 -10.21 -1.14
C MET A 312 0.62 -11.44 -0.29
N VAL A 313 -0.56 -11.46 0.36
CA VAL A 313 -1.09 -12.68 1.02
C VAL A 313 -1.22 -13.82 0.02
N GLU A 314 -1.74 -13.58 -1.18
CA GLU A 314 -1.92 -14.62 -2.20
C GLU A 314 -0.57 -15.15 -2.71
N TYR A 315 0.36 -14.25 -3.05
CA TYR A 315 1.68 -14.64 -3.57
C TYR A 315 2.56 -15.32 -2.53
N VAL A 316 2.59 -14.82 -1.29
CA VAL A 316 3.45 -15.36 -0.24
C VAL A 316 2.78 -16.55 0.47
N GLY A 317 1.45 -16.56 0.53
CA GLY A 317 0.57 -17.48 1.26
C GLY A 317 0.86 -17.56 2.75
N ILE A 318 0.95 -16.39 3.36
CA ILE A 318 0.90 -16.23 4.81
C ILE A 318 -0.37 -15.44 5.17
N PRO A 319 -0.94 -15.65 6.37
CA PRO A 319 -2.11 -14.89 6.81
C PRO A 319 -1.90 -13.38 6.73
N TYR A 320 -2.96 -12.61 6.47
CA TYR A 320 -2.88 -11.14 6.40
C TYR A 320 -2.28 -10.49 7.65
N ALA A 321 -2.60 -11.03 8.83
CA ALA A 321 -2.04 -10.56 10.10
C ALA A 321 -0.50 -10.69 10.13
N ASP A 322 0.08 -11.70 9.48
CA ASP A 322 1.53 -11.85 9.36
C ASP A 322 2.11 -10.78 8.41
N VAL A 323 1.43 -10.49 7.29
CA VAL A 323 1.83 -9.39 6.37
C VAL A 323 1.85 -8.04 7.11
N VAL A 324 0.79 -7.73 7.84
CA VAL A 324 0.68 -6.52 8.68
C VAL A 324 1.81 -6.47 9.71
N ARG A 325 2.06 -7.57 10.42
CA ARG A 325 3.14 -7.67 11.41
C ARG A 325 4.49 -7.37 10.78
N HIS A 326 4.79 -7.97 9.63
CA HIS A 326 6.08 -7.80 8.95
C HIS A 326 6.26 -6.40 8.36
N ALA A 327 5.18 -5.72 7.96
CA ALA A 327 5.24 -4.40 7.36
C ALA A 327 5.18 -3.23 8.37
N PHE A 328 4.72 -3.48 9.60
CA PHE A 328 4.49 -2.42 10.60
C PHE A 328 5.73 -1.60 10.95
N LEU A 329 6.81 -2.27 11.37
CA LEU A 329 8.03 -1.56 11.79
C LEU A 329 8.69 -0.80 10.62
N PRO A 330 8.85 -1.37 9.41
CA PRO A 330 9.35 -0.63 8.26
C PRO A 330 8.49 0.59 7.89
N ALA A 331 7.16 0.44 7.90
CA ALA A 331 6.25 1.54 7.65
C ALA A 331 6.41 2.66 8.71
N ALA A 332 6.45 2.30 10.00
CA ALA A 332 6.65 3.26 11.08
C ALA A 332 7.98 4.05 10.92
N ILE A 333 9.08 3.36 10.61
CA ILE A 333 10.38 3.99 10.35
C ILE A 333 10.28 5.00 9.19
N SER A 334 9.63 4.62 8.09
CA SER A 334 9.45 5.51 6.93
C SER A 334 8.68 6.79 7.27
N TYR A 335 7.64 6.70 8.09
CA TYR A 335 6.86 7.86 8.55
C TYR A 335 7.61 8.76 9.52
N VAL A 336 8.23 8.17 10.54
CA VAL A 336 9.02 8.92 11.51
C VAL A 336 10.14 9.67 10.80
N SER A 337 10.76 9.03 9.81
CA SER A 337 11.81 9.65 9.00
C SER A 337 11.27 10.80 8.12
N LEU A 338 10.07 10.67 7.53
CA LEU A 338 9.45 11.78 6.79
C LEU A 338 9.10 12.96 7.70
N PHE A 339 8.51 12.67 8.87
CA PHE A 339 8.17 13.67 9.87
C PHE A 339 9.42 14.44 10.32
N TYR A 340 10.55 13.73 10.45
CA TYR A 340 11.84 14.33 10.76
C TYR A 340 12.42 15.17 9.61
N ILE A 341 12.32 14.72 8.36
CA ILE A 341 12.72 15.52 7.18
C ILE A 341 11.98 16.85 7.17
N VAL A 342 10.66 16.81 7.37
CA VAL A 342 9.84 18.01 7.46
C VAL A 342 10.31 18.92 8.59
N HIS A 343 10.68 18.34 9.73
CA HIS A 343 11.22 19.11 10.85
C HIS A 343 12.57 19.77 10.51
N LEU A 344 13.50 19.04 9.90
CA LEU A 344 14.80 19.56 9.48
C LEU A 344 14.67 20.64 8.41
N GLU A 345 13.74 20.47 7.46
CA GLU A 345 13.44 21.51 6.47
C GLU A 345 12.88 22.78 7.11
N ALA A 346 11.99 22.64 8.10
CA ALA A 346 11.48 23.78 8.85
C ALA A 346 12.57 24.50 9.66
N LEU A 347 13.54 23.77 10.23
CA LEU A 347 14.70 24.36 10.89
C LEU A 347 15.60 25.09 9.89
N LYS A 348 15.90 24.45 8.75
CA LYS A 348 16.76 24.99 7.69
C LYS A 348 16.18 26.24 7.02
N LEU A 349 14.86 26.34 6.95
CA LEU A 349 14.12 27.48 6.40
C LEU A 349 13.73 28.52 7.46
N ASP A 350 14.13 28.31 8.71
CA ASP A 350 13.77 29.14 9.85
C ASP A 350 12.24 29.36 10.04
N ILE A 351 11.42 28.36 9.72
CA ILE A 351 9.95 28.48 9.81
C ILE A 351 9.53 28.50 11.28
N GLU A 352 8.76 29.52 11.68
CA GLU A 352 8.19 29.62 13.03
C GLU A 352 6.86 28.81 13.17
N PRO A 353 6.47 28.44 14.39
CA PRO A 353 5.15 27.84 14.65
C PRO A 353 3.99 28.78 14.31
N MET A 354 2.87 28.24 13.80
CA MET A 354 1.70 29.05 13.44
C MET A 354 1.03 29.74 14.63
N CYS A 355 1.10 29.12 15.81
CA CYS A 355 0.71 29.75 17.05
C CYS A 355 1.68 29.34 18.16
N HIS A 356 1.91 30.26 19.09
CA HIS A 356 2.67 29.96 20.30
C HIS A 356 1.72 29.40 21.36
N GLN A 357 1.73 28.09 21.54
CA GLN A 357 1.17 27.48 22.75
C GLN A 357 2.21 27.49 23.87
N GLN A 358 1.75 27.66 25.09
CA GLN A 358 2.58 27.66 26.29
C GLN A 358 3.32 26.31 26.39
N ILE A 359 4.66 26.36 26.32
CA ILE A 359 5.50 25.16 26.36
C ILE A 359 5.33 24.52 27.74
N ARG A 360 4.69 23.35 27.78
CA ARG A 360 4.56 22.57 29.02
C ARG A 360 5.91 21.93 29.35
N PRO A 361 6.27 21.78 30.63
CA PRO A 361 7.51 21.13 31.02
C PRO A 361 7.56 19.69 30.50
N ALA A 362 8.73 19.24 30.03
CA ALA A 362 8.91 17.94 29.38
C ALA A 362 8.39 16.76 30.22
N LYS A 363 8.50 16.83 31.56
CA LYS A 363 7.93 15.83 32.48
C LYS A 363 6.41 15.74 32.39
N ALA A 364 5.71 16.87 32.31
CA ALA A 364 4.26 16.90 32.19
C ALA A 364 3.79 16.39 30.82
N LEU A 365 4.59 16.67 29.78
CA LEU A 365 4.35 16.15 28.43
C LEU A 365 4.52 14.62 28.38
N LEU A 366 5.62 14.10 28.92
CA LEU A 366 5.91 12.67 29.06
C LEU A 366 4.83 11.95 29.87
N LEU A 367 4.41 12.49 31.02
CA LEU A 367 3.38 11.90 31.84
C LEU A 367 2.03 11.87 31.10
N ARG A 368 1.65 12.95 30.41
CA ARG A 368 0.39 13.03 29.67
C ARG A 368 0.35 12.08 28.48
N TYR A 369 1.40 12.05 27.66
CA TYR A 369 1.46 11.10 26.54
C TYR A 369 1.63 9.66 27.03
N GLY A 370 2.40 9.43 28.09
CA GLY A 370 2.52 8.12 28.74
C GLY A 370 1.18 7.60 29.25
N LEU A 371 0.41 8.43 29.97
CA LEU A 371 -0.95 8.12 30.40
C LEU A 371 -1.92 7.96 29.23
N GLY A 372 -1.79 8.77 28.18
CA GLY A 372 -2.61 8.66 26.98
C GLY A 372 -2.37 7.35 26.21
N ILE A 373 -1.11 6.99 25.99
CA ILE A 373 -0.70 5.76 25.30
C ILE A 373 -1.07 4.55 26.15
N SER A 374 -0.71 4.54 27.44
CA SER A 374 -1.08 3.44 28.35
C SER A 374 -2.60 3.30 28.49
N GLY A 375 -3.34 4.40 28.57
CA GLY A 375 -4.80 4.40 28.56
C GLY A 375 -5.38 3.82 27.25
N SER A 376 -4.83 4.23 26.10
CA SER A 376 -5.26 3.70 24.79
C SER A 376 -4.96 2.20 24.65
N LEU A 377 -3.77 1.77 25.07
CA LEU A 377 -3.38 0.34 25.09
C LEU A 377 -4.24 -0.48 26.06
N MET A 378 -4.57 0.08 27.22
CA MET A 378 -5.44 -0.55 28.20
C MET A 378 -6.87 -0.68 27.66
N VAL A 379 -7.40 0.34 26.99
CA VAL A 379 -8.71 0.27 26.32
C VAL A 379 -8.68 -0.79 25.23
N LEU A 380 -7.66 -0.82 24.38
CA LEU A 380 -7.52 -1.82 23.32
C LEU A 380 -7.41 -3.24 23.88
N GLY A 381 -6.61 -3.43 24.94
CA GLY A 381 -6.48 -4.71 25.65
C GLY A 381 -7.78 -5.13 26.34
N SER A 382 -8.50 -4.18 26.94
CA SER A 382 -9.79 -4.44 27.58
C SER A 382 -10.85 -4.84 26.55
N ILE A 383 -10.89 -4.16 25.39
CA ILE A 383 -11.75 -4.56 24.27
C ILE A 383 -11.36 -5.97 23.80
N TYR A 384 -10.06 -6.27 23.68
CA TYR A 384 -9.61 -7.60 23.28
C TYR A 384 -10.11 -8.70 24.22
N TYR A 385 -9.90 -8.55 25.53
CA TYR A 385 -10.37 -9.52 26.52
C TYR A 385 -11.89 -9.55 26.67
N LEU A 386 -12.57 -8.41 26.49
CA LEU A 386 -14.04 -8.34 26.49
C LEU A 386 -14.60 -9.20 25.37
N VAL A 387 -14.10 -9.06 24.14
CA VAL A 387 -14.61 -9.86 23.02
C VAL A 387 -14.22 -11.33 23.16
N LEU A 388 -13.00 -11.63 23.63
CA LEU A 388 -12.61 -13.01 23.92
C LEU A 388 -13.55 -13.63 24.97
N GLY A 389 -13.90 -12.90 26.02
CA GLY A 389 -14.87 -13.30 27.02
C GLY A 389 -16.27 -13.52 26.42
N ILE A 390 -16.71 -12.65 25.52
CA ILE A 390 -17.99 -12.81 24.80
C ILE A 390 -17.98 -14.06 23.93
N GLN A 391 -16.88 -14.33 23.22
CA GLN A 391 -16.75 -15.52 22.37
C GLN A 391 -16.79 -16.81 23.20
N LEU A 392 -16.06 -16.84 24.32
CA LEU A 392 -16.03 -17.99 25.22
C LEU A 392 -17.36 -18.19 25.96
N GLY A 393 -18.02 -17.11 26.37
CA GLY A 393 -19.25 -17.16 27.16
C GLY A 393 -20.53 -17.40 26.35
N PHE A 394 -20.61 -16.90 25.11
CA PHE A 394 -21.83 -16.92 24.31
C PHE A 394 -21.77 -17.81 23.07
N GLY A 395 -20.60 -18.39 22.75
CA GLY A 395 -20.44 -19.37 21.65
C GLY A 395 -21.04 -18.89 20.33
N SER A 396 -22.08 -19.57 19.84
CA SER A 396 -22.80 -19.23 18.59
C SER A 396 -23.55 -17.89 18.64
N LEU A 397 -23.92 -17.39 19.83
CA LEU A 397 -24.56 -16.08 20.02
C LEU A 397 -23.55 -14.93 20.10
N ALA A 398 -22.25 -15.22 20.21
CA ALA A 398 -21.21 -14.21 20.34
C ALA A 398 -21.24 -13.12 19.25
N PRO A 399 -21.50 -13.41 17.95
CA PRO A 399 -21.59 -12.38 16.92
C PRO A 399 -22.73 -11.38 17.18
N LEU A 400 -23.88 -11.85 17.67
CA LEU A 400 -25.03 -10.99 17.98
C LEU A 400 -24.74 -10.08 19.19
N VAL A 401 -24.15 -10.64 20.24
CA VAL A 401 -23.73 -9.87 21.43
C VAL A 401 -22.68 -8.84 21.05
N LEU A 402 -21.70 -9.21 20.22
CA LEU A 402 -20.67 -8.28 19.75
C LEU A 402 -21.27 -7.15 18.91
N ALA A 403 -22.23 -7.45 18.03
CA ALA A 403 -22.95 -6.45 17.26
C ALA A 403 -23.73 -5.48 18.17
N ALA A 404 -24.37 -5.99 19.23
CA ALA A 404 -25.06 -5.16 20.22
C ALA A 404 -24.08 -4.25 20.99
N VAL A 405 -22.90 -4.76 21.38
CA VAL A 405 -21.84 -3.97 22.02
C VAL A 405 -21.33 -2.87 21.09
N ILE A 406 -21.06 -3.18 19.83
CA ILE A 406 -20.65 -2.18 18.83
C ILE A 406 -21.75 -1.12 18.62
N GLY A 407 -23.02 -1.54 18.57
CA GLY A 407 -24.16 -0.63 18.50
C GLY A 407 -24.26 0.30 19.71
N ALA A 408 -24.08 -0.23 20.92
CA ALA A 408 -24.06 0.58 22.14
C ALA A 408 -22.88 1.57 22.16
N LEU A 409 -21.70 1.14 21.73
CA LEU A 409 -20.53 2.01 21.56
C LEU A 409 -20.79 3.11 20.54
N TYR A 410 -21.46 2.80 19.42
CA TYR A 410 -21.88 3.77 18.43
C TYR A 410 -22.81 4.83 19.01
N LEU A 411 -23.89 4.42 19.66
CA LEU A 411 -24.84 5.36 20.26
C LEU A 411 -24.18 6.22 21.34
N THR A 412 -23.27 5.64 22.13
CA THR A 412 -22.52 6.37 23.16
C THR A 412 -21.57 7.40 22.54
N ALA A 413 -20.78 7.00 21.55
CA ALA A 413 -19.85 7.88 20.83
C ALA A 413 -20.60 9.03 20.13
N LEU A 414 -21.73 8.71 19.50
CA LEU A 414 -22.57 9.70 18.85
C LEU A 414 -23.22 10.65 19.86
N SER A 415 -23.63 10.14 21.02
CA SER A 415 -24.18 10.98 22.11
C SER A 415 -23.14 11.96 22.67
N VAL A 416 -21.87 11.56 22.73
CA VAL A 416 -20.76 12.45 23.08
C VAL A 416 -20.55 13.49 21.99
N SER A 417 -20.51 13.07 20.72
CA SER A 417 -20.35 13.97 19.56
C SER A 417 -21.48 15.01 19.47
N ALA A 418 -22.73 14.63 19.74
CA ALA A 418 -23.89 15.51 19.67
C ALA A 418 -23.85 16.67 20.70
N ARG A 419 -23.13 16.51 21.81
CA ARG A 419 -22.95 17.55 22.84
C ARG A 419 -21.98 18.65 22.44
N HIS A 420 -21.23 18.45 21.37
CA HIS A 420 -20.27 19.41 20.85
C HIS A 420 -20.76 19.98 19.50
N PRO A 421 -20.42 21.24 19.17
CA PRO A 421 -20.70 21.78 17.85
C PRO A 421 -19.99 20.96 16.78
N ASP A 422 -20.61 20.86 15.60
CA ASP A 422 -19.96 20.21 14.47
C ASP A 422 -18.75 21.03 14.01
N LEU A 423 -17.76 20.34 13.44
CA LEU A 423 -16.54 21.01 12.99
C LEU A 423 -16.85 22.03 11.90
N PRO A 424 -16.25 23.23 11.94
CA PRO A 424 -16.46 24.22 10.90
C PRO A 424 -15.99 23.67 9.55
N PRO A 425 -16.65 24.06 8.44
CA PRO A 425 -16.21 23.68 7.11
C PRO A 425 -14.79 24.17 6.86
N GLU A 426 -13.98 23.34 6.21
CA GLU A 426 -12.62 23.67 5.79
C GLU A 426 -12.61 24.93 4.92
N ASN A 427 -11.90 25.97 5.38
CA ASN A 427 -11.60 27.16 4.58
C ASN A 427 -10.11 27.18 4.22
N PRO A 428 -9.73 26.79 2.99
CA PRO A 428 -8.34 26.81 2.52
C PRO A 428 -7.76 28.23 2.46
N ASP A 429 -8.60 29.26 2.38
CA ASP A 429 -8.22 30.68 2.31
C ASP A 429 -8.26 31.43 3.63
N GLY A 430 -8.84 30.82 4.68
CA GLY A 430 -8.90 31.43 5.99
C GLY A 430 -7.51 31.58 6.62
N ALA A 431 -7.20 32.75 7.16
CA ALA A 431 -6.17 32.86 8.18
C ALA A 431 -6.63 32.01 9.37
N LEU A 432 -5.86 30.99 9.74
CA LEU A 432 -6.08 30.24 10.99
C LEU A 432 -5.77 31.18 12.16
N ALA A 433 -6.74 32.02 12.53
CA ALA A 433 -6.64 32.95 13.65
C ALA A 433 -6.40 32.20 14.97
N ALA A 434 -6.89 30.95 15.07
CA ALA A 434 -6.60 30.04 16.17
C ALA A 434 -6.64 28.58 15.70
N LEU A 435 -5.81 27.73 16.31
CA LEU A 435 -5.89 26.28 16.11
C LEU A 435 -7.12 25.70 16.82
N PRO A 436 -7.79 24.70 16.22
CA PRO A 436 -8.87 24.00 16.89
C PRO A 436 -8.35 23.26 18.13
N GLN A 437 -9.19 23.11 19.16
CA GLN A 437 -8.80 22.41 20.38
C GLN A 437 -8.82 20.89 20.18
N GLY A 438 -7.66 20.22 20.31
CA GLY A 438 -7.51 18.81 19.92
C GLY A 438 -8.45 17.83 20.62
N TRP A 439 -8.82 18.10 21.87
CA TRP A 439 -9.75 17.23 22.59
C TRP A 439 -11.21 17.44 22.20
N GLU A 440 -11.59 18.67 21.83
CA GLU A 440 -12.94 18.97 21.32
C GLU A 440 -13.13 18.35 19.94
N VAL A 441 -12.11 18.48 19.07
CA VAL A 441 -12.10 17.80 17.77
C VAL A 441 -12.20 16.29 17.97
N ALA A 442 -11.37 15.68 18.83
CA ALA A 442 -11.41 14.23 19.04
C ALA A 442 -12.80 13.72 19.44
N ARG A 443 -13.53 14.46 20.29
CA ARG A 443 -14.88 14.08 20.72
C ARG A 443 -15.96 14.22 19.65
N SER A 444 -15.77 15.12 18.68
CA SER A 444 -16.78 15.38 17.64
C SER A 444 -16.88 14.26 16.59
N GLY A 445 -15.86 13.40 16.45
CA GLY A 445 -15.83 12.31 15.45
C GLY A 445 -15.56 10.91 15.99
N LEU A 446 -15.75 10.64 17.29
CA LEU A 446 -15.50 9.31 17.89
C LEU A 446 -16.26 8.18 17.18
N HIS A 447 -17.47 8.44 16.70
CA HIS A 447 -18.29 7.45 15.99
C HIS A 447 -17.66 7.02 14.65
N LEU A 448 -16.80 7.84 14.05
CA LEU A 448 -16.06 7.52 12.83
C LEU A 448 -14.92 6.53 13.08
N LEU A 449 -14.52 6.28 14.33
CA LEU A 449 -13.53 5.24 14.62
C LEU A 449 -14.11 3.83 14.52
N ILE A 450 -15.43 3.69 14.60
CA ILE A 450 -16.10 2.38 14.69
C ILE A 450 -15.88 1.52 13.46
N PRO A 451 -16.04 2.01 12.22
CA PRO A 451 -15.80 1.19 11.04
C PRO A 451 -14.34 0.71 10.92
N VAL A 452 -13.39 1.54 11.35
CA VAL A 452 -11.97 1.18 11.40
C VAL A 452 -11.74 0.09 12.46
N ILE A 453 -12.36 0.21 13.64
CA ILE A 453 -12.31 -0.82 14.68
C ILE A 453 -12.90 -2.14 14.17
N VAL A 454 -14.07 -2.10 13.52
CA VAL A 454 -14.71 -3.28 12.92
C VAL A 454 -13.79 -3.94 11.91
N LEU A 455 -13.19 -3.16 11.01
CA LEU A 455 -12.26 -3.65 9.99
C LEU A 455 -11.06 -4.35 10.63
N VAL A 456 -10.35 -3.65 11.52
CA VAL A 456 -9.15 -4.15 12.19
C VAL A 456 -9.45 -5.38 13.03
N TRP A 457 -10.58 -5.36 13.74
CA TRP A 457 -11.01 -6.45 14.59
C TRP A 457 -11.31 -7.73 13.80
N CYS A 458 -12.15 -7.61 12.76
CA CYS A 458 -12.50 -8.72 11.88
C CYS A 458 -11.27 -9.33 11.21
N LEU A 459 -10.32 -8.49 10.81
CA LEU A 459 -9.17 -8.91 10.01
C LEU A 459 -8.00 -9.46 10.85
N ILE A 460 -7.66 -8.82 11.98
CA ILE A 460 -6.49 -9.21 12.80
C ILE A 460 -6.88 -10.21 13.89
N VAL A 461 -8.01 -9.98 14.57
CA VAL A 461 -8.39 -10.77 15.75
C VAL A 461 -9.22 -11.98 15.36
N ILE A 462 -10.32 -11.79 14.64
CA ILE A 462 -11.18 -12.90 14.18
C ILE A 462 -10.52 -13.65 13.01
N ARG A 463 -9.63 -12.98 12.26
CA ARG A 463 -8.96 -13.53 11.05
C ARG A 463 -9.94 -13.96 9.96
N LEU A 464 -11.01 -13.17 9.78
CA LEU A 464 -11.91 -13.32 8.64
C LEU A 464 -11.15 -13.08 7.32
N SER A 465 -11.70 -13.56 6.21
CA SER A 465 -11.16 -13.25 4.89
C SER A 465 -11.18 -11.73 4.65
N PRO A 466 -10.22 -11.19 3.87
CA PRO A 466 -10.16 -9.75 3.58
C PRO A 466 -11.47 -9.15 3.08
N GLY A 467 -12.16 -9.84 2.16
CA GLY A 467 -13.42 -9.38 1.58
C GLY A 467 -14.54 -9.30 2.61
N LEU A 468 -14.65 -10.31 3.49
CA LEU A 468 -15.68 -10.34 4.53
C LEU A 468 -15.44 -9.28 5.62
N ALA A 469 -14.18 -9.02 5.99
CA ALA A 469 -13.83 -7.95 6.92
C ALA A 469 -14.22 -6.56 6.35
N ALA A 470 -13.91 -6.31 5.08
CA ALA A 470 -14.28 -5.08 4.38
C ALA A 470 -15.80 -4.93 4.23
N PHE A 471 -16.52 -6.02 3.99
CA PHE A 471 -17.98 -6.03 3.95
C PHE A 471 -18.58 -5.50 5.25
N TRP A 472 -18.20 -6.07 6.40
CA TRP A 472 -18.70 -5.61 7.71
C TRP A 472 -18.32 -4.16 8.03
N ALA A 473 -17.11 -3.74 7.66
CA ALA A 473 -16.68 -2.35 7.79
C ALA A 473 -17.55 -1.42 6.91
N THR A 474 -17.81 -1.79 5.66
CA THR A 474 -18.66 -1.01 4.74
C THR A 474 -20.10 -0.90 5.26
N VAL A 475 -20.68 -1.99 5.75
CA VAL A 475 -22.02 -2.00 6.35
C VAL A 475 -22.08 -1.07 7.56
N SER A 476 -21.04 -1.05 8.40
CA SER A 476 -20.99 -0.13 9.54
C SER A 476 -20.92 1.34 9.12
N VAL A 477 -20.21 1.68 8.03
CA VAL A 477 -20.22 3.04 7.47
C VAL A 477 -21.59 3.39 6.89
N MET A 478 -22.24 2.46 6.18
CA MET A 478 -23.60 2.66 5.66
C MET A 478 -24.58 2.96 6.79
N ALA A 479 -24.50 2.21 7.90
CA ALA A 479 -25.31 2.46 9.08
C ALA A 479 -25.05 3.87 9.64
N ILE A 480 -23.78 4.28 9.77
CA ILE A 480 -23.40 5.61 10.23
C ILE A 480 -23.95 6.70 9.31
N LEU A 481 -23.80 6.58 7.99
CA LEU A 481 -24.31 7.56 7.03
C LEU A 481 -25.82 7.78 7.16
N VAL A 482 -26.58 6.70 7.34
CA VAL A 482 -28.05 6.76 7.48
C VAL A 482 -28.47 7.32 8.84
N THR A 483 -27.74 7.01 9.90
CA THR A 483 -28.21 7.25 11.28
C THR A 483 -27.56 8.43 11.99
N GLN A 484 -26.36 8.88 11.59
CA GLN A 484 -25.60 9.88 12.34
C GLN A 484 -26.32 11.23 12.47
N GLU A 485 -26.85 11.75 11.36
CA GLU A 485 -27.49 13.07 11.34
C GLU A 485 -28.88 13.04 11.98
N PRO A 486 -29.76 12.05 11.68
CA PRO A 486 -31.03 11.90 12.39
C PRO A 486 -30.86 11.78 13.91
N LEU A 487 -29.93 10.94 14.37
CA LEU A 487 -29.72 10.72 15.80
C LEU A 487 -29.09 11.95 16.48
N LYS A 488 -28.14 12.65 15.83
CA LYS A 488 -27.62 13.93 16.35
C LYS A 488 -28.72 14.96 16.51
N ARG A 489 -29.56 15.14 15.49
CA ARG A 489 -30.69 16.09 15.53
C ARG A 489 -31.69 15.71 16.63
N LEU A 490 -31.99 14.41 16.79
CA LEU A 490 -32.85 13.92 17.87
C LEU A 490 -32.28 14.26 19.25
N LEU A 491 -30.99 14.01 19.47
CA LEU A 491 -30.30 14.29 20.72
C LEU A 491 -30.17 15.78 21.01
N ARG A 492 -29.98 16.61 19.97
CA ARG A 492 -29.95 18.08 20.06
C ARG A 492 -31.34 18.72 20.10
N ARG A 493 -32.41 17.93 19.99
CA ARG A 493 -33.82 18.38 19.91
C ARG A 493 -34.08 19.34 18.72
N GLU A 494 -33.42 19.09 17.60
CA GLU A 494 -33.57 19.83 16.34
C GLU A 494 -34.68 19.23 15.45
N ARG A 495 -35.24 20.04 14.54
CA ARG A 495 -36.29 19.60 13.60
C ARG A 495 -35.70 18.93 12.34
N GLY A 496 -36.54 18.23 11.58
CA GLY A 496 -36.19 17.70 10.26
C GLY A 496 -35.56 16.31 10.25
N LEU A 497 -35.94 15.43 11.18
CA LEU A 497 -35.44 14.04 11.28
C LEU A 497 -35.64 13.24 9.98
N ALA A 498 -36.82 13.34 9.37
CA ALA A 498 -37.14 12.65 8.12
C ALA A 498 -36.24 13.12 6.95
N ALA A 499 -35.95 14.42 6.87
CA ALA A 499 -35.04 14.98 5.88
C ALA A 499 -33.60 14.50 6.11
N ALA A 500 -33.14 14.46 7.36
CA ALA A 500 -31.82 13.93 7.70
C ALA A 500 -31.69 12.43 7.34
N PHE A 501 -32.73 11.63 7.56
CA PHE A 501 -32.72 10.21 7.21
C PHE A 501 -32.69 10.02 5.69
N ALA A 502 -33.53 10.77 4.97
CA ALA A 502 -33.54 10.76 3.50
C ALA A 502 -32.18 11.21 2.91
N ASN A 503 -31.54 12.21 3.50
CA ASN A 503 -30.19 12.65 3.12
C ASN A 503 -29.16 11.55 3.38
N GLY A 504 -29.23 10.85 4.52
CA GLY A 504 -28.37 9.72 4.84
C GLY A 504 -28.52 8.56 3.84
N CYS A 505 -29.75 8.18 3.49
CA CYS A 505 -30.00 7.17 2.46
C CYS A 505 -29.47 7.61 1.09
N ARG A 506 -29.66 8.87 0.71
CA ARG A 506 -29.11 9.42 -0.53
C ARG A 506 -27.58 9.39 -0.53
N ALA A 507 -26.95 9.75 0.59
CA ALA A 507 -25.50 9.69 0.74
C ALA A 507 -24.95 8.27 0.60
N VAL A 508 -25.68 7.25 1.07
CA VAL A 508 -25.33 5.83 0.84
C VAL A 508 -25.38 5.48 -0.64
N VAL A 509 -26.47 5.83 -1.34
CA VAL A 509 -26.60 5.56 -2.78
C VAL A 509 -25.50 6.28 -3.57
N GLU A 510 -25.27 7.57 -3.29
CA GLU A 510 -24.20 8.34 -3.91
C GLU A 510 -22.82 7.75 -3.64
N GLY A 511 -22.56 7.30 -2.42
CA GLY A 511 -21.29 6.67 -2.06
C GLY A 511 -21.10 5.29 -2.70
N LEU A 512 -22.16 4.49 -2.88
CA LEU A 512 -22.13 3.23 -3.64
C LEU A 512 -21.81 3.49 -5.13
N VAL A 513 -22.44 4.51 -5.73
CA VAL A 513 -22.18 4.91 -7.12
C VAL A 513 -20.75 5.43 -7.26
N LEU A 514 -20.31 6.31 -6.36
CA LEU A 514 -18.95 6.85 -6.38
C LEU A 514 -17.91 5.75 -6.17
N GLY A 515 -18.16 4.80 -5.28
CA GLY A 515 -17.28 3.65 -5.05
C GLY A 515 -17.10 2.79 -6.30
N ALA A 516 -18.19 2.49 -7.02
CA ALA A 516 -18.13 1.76 -8.29
C ALA A 516 -17.39 2.55 -9.38
N ARG A 517 -17.64 3.87 -9.50
CA ARG A 517 -16.88 4.74 -10.42
C ARG A 517 -15.39 4.73 -10.10
N ASN A 518 -15.06 4.80 -8.81
CA ASN A 518 -13.68 4.76 -8.34
C ASN A 518 -12.99 3.43 -8.66
N MET A 519 -13.78 2.36 -8.82
CA MET A 519 -13.27 1.03 -9.11
C MET A 519 -13.12 0.73 -10.62
N VAL A 520 -13.76 1.49 -11.52
CA VAL A 520 -13.65 1.27 -12.98
C VAL A 520 -12.18 1.25 -13.41
N GLY A 521 -11.43 2.28 -13.02
CA GLY A 521 -10.03 2.39 -13.34
C GLY A 521 -9.20 1.22 -12.80
N VAL A 522 -9.33 0.93 -11.51
CA VAL A 522 -8.57 -0.14 -10.86
C VAL A 522 -8.88 -1.50 -11.49
N ALA A 523 -10.15 -1.80 -11.79
CA ALA A 523 -10.57 -3.05 -12.41
C ALA A 523 -9.91 -3.23 -13.80
N LEU A 524 -9.94 -2.20 -14.65
CA LEU A 524 -9.27 -2.24 -15.96
C LEU A 524 -7.76 -2.35 -15.87
N ALA A 525 -7.15 -1.68 -14.90
CA ALA A 525 -5.71 -1.77 -14.66
C ALA A 525 -5.32 -3.19 -14.21
N THR A 526 -6.13 -3.85 -13.37
CA THR A 526 -5.89 -5.24 -12.99
C THR A 526 -6.13 -6.22 -14.15
N ALA A 527 -7.17 -6.01 -14.97
CA ALA A 527 -7.41 -6.81 -16.18
C ALA A 527 -6.23 -6.70 -17.16
N THR A 528 -5.72 -5.49 -17.38
CA THR A 528 -4.57 -5.25 -18.27
C THR A 528 -3.26 -5.75 -17.68
N ALA A 529 -3.05 -5.63 -16.36
CA ALA A 529 -1.93 -6.30 -15.69
C ALA A 529 -2.02 -7.83 -15.80
N GLY A 530 -3.25 -8.38 -15.85
CA GLY A 530 -3.51 -9.77 -16.18
C GLY A 530 -2.95 -10.18 -17.54
N ILE A 531 -2.99 -9.30 -18.56
CA ILE A 531 -2.34 -9.55 -19.86
C ILE A 531 -0.84 -9.77 -19.67
N VAL A 532 -0.20 -8.92 -18.87
CA VAL A 532 1.24 -9.02 -18.61
C VAL A 532 1.58 -10.29 -17.84
N VAL A 533 0.87 -10.59 -16.75
CA VAL A 533 1.06 -11.83 -15.97
C VAL A 533 0.82 -13.07 -16.84
N GLY A 534 -0.23 -13.04 -17.68
CA GLY A 534 -0.52 -14.08 -18.65
C GLY A 534 0.62 -14.29 -19.65
N THR A 535 1.22 -13.21 -20.15
CA THR A 535 2.40 -13.31 -21.02
C THR A 535 3.61 -13.87 -20.27
N VAL A 536 3.89 -13.40 -19.06
CA VAL A 536 5.03 -13.88 -18.25
C VAL A 536 4.94 -15.39 -18.02
N THR A 537 3.74 -15.88 -17.68
CA THR A 537 3.48 -17.31 -17.48
C THR A 537 3.53 -18.12 -18.77
N LEU A 538 3.05 -17.56 -19.89
CA LEU A 538 3.05 -18.23 -21.20
C LEU A 538 4.46 -18.34 -21.82
N THR A 539 5.29 -17.32 -21.63
CA THR A 539 6.61 -17.20 -22.28
C THR A 539 7.76 -17.68 -21.42
N GLY A 540 7.58 -17.75 -20.09
CA GLY A 540 8.67 -18.01 -19.16
C GLY A 540 9.56 -16.79 -18.89
N LEU A 541 9.12 -15.58 -19.22
CA LEU A 541 9.93 -14.34 -19.09
C LEU A 541 10.54 -14.14 -17.70
N GLY A 542 9.90 -14.62 -16.63
CA GLY A 542 10.47 -14.55 -15.28
C GLY A 542 11.81 -15.29 -15.13
N LEU A 543 12.00 -16.40 -15.85
CA LEU A 543 13.28 -17.14 -15.89
C LEU A 543 14.32 -16.34 -16.67
N MET A 544 13.96 -15.81 -17.84
CA MET A 544 14.87 -14.98 -18.64
C MET A 544 15.33 -13.72 -17.93
N MET A 545 14.43 -13.07 -17.18
CA MET A 545 14.80 -11.94 -16.33
C MET A 545 15.77 -12.36 -15.22
N THR A 546 15.68 -13.60 -14.75
CA THR A 546 16.65 -14.16 -13.81
C THR A 546 18.02 -14.28 -14.49
N ASP A 547 18.08 -14.87 -15.68
CA ASP A 547 19.34 -15.04 -16.42
C ASP A 547 19.98 -13.69 -16.78
N ALA A 548 19.17 -12.74 -17.27
CA ALA A 548 19.62 -11.40 -17.65
C ALA A 548 20.23 -10.65 -16.45
N VAL A 549 19.52 -10.65 -15.32
CA VAL A 549 20.00 -9.99 -14.09
C VAL A 549 21.17 -10.77 -13.49
N GLY A 550 21.17 -12.09 -13.57
CA GLY A 550 22.26 -12.96 -13.13
C GLY A 550 23.56 -12.67 -13.87
N LEU A 551 23.50 -12.61 -15.21
CA LEU A 551 24.63 -12.26 -16.07
C LEU A 551 25.16 -10.86 -15.76
N LEU A 552 24.27 -9.85 -15.68
CA LEU A 552 24.67 -8.47 -15.41
C LEU A 552 25.23 -8.26 -14.00
N SER A 553 24.73 -9.03 -13.03
CA SER A 553 25.16 -8.93 -11.63
C SER A 553 26.43 -9.72 -11.32
N GLY A 554 26.81 -10.68 -12.17
CA GLY A 554 27.97 -11.54 -11.96
C GLY A 554 27.91 -12.32 -10.63
N GLY A 555 26.70 -12.68 -10.19
CA GLY A 555 26.46 -13.34 -8.90
C GLY A 555 26.48 -12.41 -7.67
N ASN A 556 26.64 -11.10 -7.85
CA ASN A 556 26.63 -10.14 -6.74
C ASN A 556 25.20 -9.73 -6.36
N ILE A 557 24.74 -10.16 -5.19
CA ILE A 557 23.40 -9.89 -4.67
C ILE A 557 23.06 -8.38 -4.56
N TYR A 558 24.04 -7.52 -4.27
CA TYR A 558 23.79 -6.07 -4.20
C TYR A 558 23.46 -5.51 -5.58
N LEU A 559 24.15 -5.98 -6.63
CA LEU A 559 23.85 -5.59 -8.01
C LEU A 559 22.51 -6.16 -8.46
N VAL A 560 22.18 -7.41 -8.10
CA VAL A 560 20.85 -7.99 -8.34
C VAL A 560 19.75 -7.08 -7.81
N LEU A 561 19.85 -6.64 -6.55
CA LEU A 561 18.86 -5.77 -5.94
C LEU A 561 18.82 -4.38 -6.60
N ILE A 562 19.97 -3.81 -7.00
CA ILE A 562 20.01 -2.52 -7.70
C ILE A 562 19.34 -2.62 -9.07
N PHE A 563 19.69 -3.62 -9.89
CA PHE A 563 19.06 -3.82 -11.19
C PHE A 563 17.57 -4.10 -11.06
N THR A 564 17.19 -4.92 -10.07
CA THR A 564 15.77 -5.18 -9.79
C THR A 564 15.04 -3.91 -9.36
N ALA A 565 15.63 -3.08 -8.50
CA ALA A 565 15.07 -1.78 -8.11
C ALA A 565 14.87 -0.84 -9.31
N LEU A 566 15.83 -0.81 -10.25
CA LEU A 566 15.71 -0.01 -11.47
C LEU A 566 14.59 -0.53 -12.38
N VAL A 567 14.53 -1.84 -12.63
CA VAL A 567 13.48 -2.45 -13.45
C VAL A 567 12.10 -2.23 -12.82
N THR A 568 11.96 -2.41 -11.51
CA THR A 568 10.69 -2.17 -10.81
C THR A 568 10.25 -0.70 -10.85
N LEU A 569 11.18 0.26 -10.72
CA LEU A 569 10.86 1.68 -10.89
C LEU A 569 10.39 2.00 -12.30
N ILE A 570 11.08 1.50 -13.33
CA ILE A 570 10.75 1.75 -14.74
C ILE A 570 9.39 1.14 -15.08
N LEU A 571 9.20 -0.13 -14.69
CA LEU A 571 8.00 -0.90 -14.98
C LEU A 571 6.77 -0.35 -14.25
N GLY A 572 6.97 0.22 -13.05
CA GLY A 572 5.92 0.85 -12.25
C GLY A 572 5.54 2.28 -12.66
N CYS A 573 6.34 2.96 -13.48
CA CYS A 573 6.08 4.33 -13.88
C CYS A 573 4.73 4.45 -14.60
N GLY A 574 3.81 5.28 -14.08
CA GLY A 574 2.55 5.57 -14.77
C GLY A 574 1.52 4.44 -14.75
N VAL A 575 1.69 3.48 -13.85
CA VAL A 575 0.72 2.40 -13.60
C VAL A 575 0.15 2.58 -12.19
N PRO A 576 -1.18 2.45 -11.98
CA PRO A 576 -1.77 2.50 -10.64
C PRO A 576 -1.12 1.51 -9.70
N THR A 577 -0.90 1.91 -8.44
CA THR A 577 -0.11 1.17 -7.44
C THR A 577 -0.47 -0.33 -7.33
N THR A 578 -1.75 -0.68 -7.37
CA THR A 578 -2.21 -2.08 -7.35
C THR A 578 -1.73 -2.88 -8.56
N ALA A 579 -1.93 -2.34 -9.76
CA ALA A 579 -1.51 -2.97 -11.01
C ALA A 579 0.02 -2.99 -11.13
N ASN A 580 0.68 -1.93 -10.67
CA ASN A 580 2.13 -1.84 -10.57
C ASN A 580 2.68 -2.95 -9.67
N TYR A 581 2.15 -3.13 -8.46
CA TYR A 581 2.61 -4.19 -7.56
C TYR A 581 2.49 -5.59 -8.19
N ILE A 582 1.37 -5.87 -8.84
CA ILE A 582 1.14 -7.14 -9.56
C ILE A 582 2.21 -7.37 -10.62
N LEU A 583 2.45 -6.35 -11.43
CA LEU A 583 3.40 -6.35 -12.53
C LEU A 583 4.83 -6.63 -12.02
N VAL A 584 5.28 -5.88 -11.01
CA VAL A 584 6.62 -6.06 -10.44
C VAL A 584 6.75 -7.34 -9.62
N ALA A 585 5.72 -7.75 -8.87
CA ALA A 585 5.77 -8.97 -8.06
C ALA A 585 5.81 -10.23 -8.92
N SER A 586 5.05 -10.27 -10.02
CA SER A 586 5.04 -11.44 -10.92
C SER A 586 6.36 -11.60 -11.67
N LEU A 587 7.04 -10.50 -11.99
CA LEU A 587 8.25 -10.52 -12.81
C LEU A 587 9.54 -10.53 -11.98
N MET A 588 9.64 -9.68 -10.97
CA MET A 588 10.90 -9.38 -10.27
C MET A 588 11.07 -10.09 -8.93
N ALA A 589 9.98 -10.46 -8.25
CA ALA A 589 10.10 -11.22 -7.00
C ALA A 589 10.78 -12.59 -7.22
N PRO A 590 10.43 -13.38 -8.26
CA PRO A 590 11.12 -14.64 -8.54
C PRO A 590 12.63 -14.44 -8.77
N VAL A 591 13.03 -13.38 -9.49
CA VAL A 591 14.43 -13.05 -9.78
C VAL A 591 15.24 -12.86 -8.51
N ILE A 592 14.72 -12.09 -7.53
CA ILE A 592 15.41 -11.87 -6.26
C ILE A 592 15.52 -13.17 -5.44
N VAL A 593 14.45 -13.99 -5.42
CA VAL A 593 14.45 -15.27 -4.68
C VAL A 593 15.51 -16.21 -5.27
N GLU A 594 15.53 -16.32 -6.59
CA GLU A 594 16.39 -17.21 -7.36
C GLU A 594 17.87 -16.81 -7.22
N LEU A 595 18.22 -15.61 -7.67
CA LEU A 595 19.61 -15.12 -7.63
C LEU A 595 20.12 -14.88 -6.21
N GLY A 596 19.23 -14.51 -5.28
CA GLY A 596 19.58 -14.39 -3.86
C GLY A 596 20.00 -15.73 -3.26
N SER A 597 19.26 -16.79 -3.57
CA SER A 597 19.59 -18.16 -3.16
C SER A 597 20.93 -18.63 -3.75
N GLU A 598 21.18 -18.35 -5.03
CA GLU A 598 22.45 -18.68 -5.70
C GLU A 598 23.65 -17.92 -5.10
N ALA A 599 23.45 -16.65 -4.77
CA ALA A 599 24.45 -15.83 -4.07
C ALA A 599 24.63 -16.21 -2.59
N GLY A 600 23.95 -17.25 -2.11
CA GLY A 600 24.07 -17.75 -0.73
C GLY A 600 23.35 -16.89 0.31
N VAL A 601 22.37 -16.07 -0.09
CA VAL A 601 21.57 -15.22 0.79
C VAL A 601 20.12 -15.73 0.85
N ALA A 602 19.75 -16.36 1.96
CA ALA A 602 18.39 -16.83 2.17
C ALA A 602 17.46 -15.66 2.60
N ILE A 603 16.76 -15.06 1.64
CA ILE A 603 15.86 -13.92 1.88
C ILE A 603 14.44 -14.44 2.21
N PRO A 604 13.78 -13.95 3.27
CA PRO A 604 12.36 -14.21 3.50
C PRO A 604 11.50 -13.78 2.30
N LEU A 605 10.60 -14.65 1.83
CA LEU A 605 9.72 -14.34 0.69
C LEU A 605 8.93 -13.03 0.89
N ILE A 606 8.41 -12.79 2.10
CA ILE A 606 7.73 -11.53 2.43
C ILE A 606 8.65 -10.30 2.29
N GLY A 607 9.94 -10.43 2.60
CA GLY A 607 10.93 -9.38 2.40
C GLY A 607 11.16 -9.06 0.92
N VAL A 608 11.20 -10.08 0.06
CA VAL A 608 11.27 -9.89 -1.39
C VAL A 608 10.04 -9.14 -1.92
N HIS A 609 8.85 -9.54 -1.48
CA HIS A 609 7.62 -8.89 -1.91
C HIS A 609 7.50 -7.45 -1.39
N LEU A 610 7.92 -7.17 -0.16
CA LEU A 610 8.00 -5.81 0.38
C LEU A 610 9.05 -4.96 -0.38
N PHE A 611 10.18 -5.54 -0.78
CA PHE A 611 11.19 -4.86 -1.58
C PHE A 611 10.61 -4.36 -2.91
N VAL A 612 10.03 -5.25 -3.71
CA VAL A 612 9.44 -4.86 -5.01
C VAL A 612 8.24 -3.93 -4.83
N PHE A 613 7.48 -4.07 -3.74
CA PHE A 613 6.38 -3.16 -3.41
C PHE A 613 6.88 -1.74 -3.12
N TYR A 614 7.95 -1.58 -2.34
CA TYR A 614 8.52 -0.27 -1.99
C TYR A 614 9.03 0.48 -3.22
N PHE A 615 9.71 -0.21 -4.15
CA PHE A 615 10.14 0.41 -5.41
C PHE A 615 8.97 0.66 -6.36
N GLY A 616 7.99 -0.24 -6.40
CA GLY A 616 6.75 -0.04 -7.13
C GLY A 616 6.08 1.27 -6.75
N ILE A 617 5.73 1.46 -5.47
CA ILE A 617 5.04 2.69 -5.03
C ILE A 617 5.90 3.95 -5.19
N MET A 618 7.24 3.83 -5.14
CA MET A 618 8.13 4.98 -5.29
C MET A 618 8.16 5.50 -6.74
N ALA A 619 7.79 4.67 -7.71
CA ALA A 619 7.61 5.09 -9.10
C ALA A 619 6.59 6.25 -9.23
N ASP A 620 5.60 6.34 -8.31
CA ASP A 620 4.59 7.42 -8.29
C ASP A 620 5.15 8.79 -7.91
N SER A 621 6.40 8.86 -7.44
CA SER A 621 7.15 10.12 -7.21
C SER A 621 8.39 10.27 -8.09
N THR A 622 8.72 9.28 -8.91
CA THR A 622 9.98 9.26 -9.67
C THR A 622 9.76 9.84 -11.08
N PRO A 623 10.58 10.79 -11.54
CA PRO A 623 10.56 11.26 -12.93
C PRO A 623 10.77 10.11 -13.92
N PRO A 624 10.14 10.14 -15.11
CA PRO A 624 9.44 11.27 -15.70
C PRO A 624 7.92 11.33 -15.43
N VAL A 625 7.33 10.33 -14.78
CA VAL A 625 5.86 10.23 -14.68
C VAL A 625 5.29 10.81 -13.38
N GLY A 626 5.78 10.37 -12.22
CA GLY A 626 5.48 10.95 -10.91
C GLY A 626 4.05 11.45 -10.66
N LEU A 627 2.99 10.63 -10.89
CA LEU A 627 1.59 11.09 -10.91
C LEU A 627 1.17 11.89 -9.66
N GLY A 628 1.58 11.45 -8.47
CA GLY A 628 1.31 12.16 -7.22
C GLY A 628 1.99 13.54 -7.18
N ALA A 629 3.25 13.61 -7.65
CA ALA A 629 3.98 14.87 -7.75
C ALA A 629 3.36 15.82 -8.78
N TYR A 630 2.75 15.30 -9.84
CA TYR A 630 2.04 16.09 -10.85
C TYR A 630 0.76 16.71 -10.29
N ALA A 631 -0.03 15.94 -9.54
CA ALA A 631 -1.20 16.47 -8.83
C ALA A 631 -0.79 17.52 -7.79
N ALA A 632 0.25 17.26 -7.01
CA ALA A 632 0.77 18.21 -6.04
C ALA A 632 1.30 19.50 -6.69
N ALA A 633 1.95 19.38 -7.85
CA ALA A 633 2.40 20.53 -8.63
C ALA A 633 1.25 21.35 -9.22
N ALA A 634 0.15 20.71 -9.61
CA ALA A 634 -1.07 21.41 -10.05
C ALA A 634 -1.69 22.24 -8.91
N ILE A 635 -1.68 21.71 -7.69
CA ILE A 635 -2.13 22.45 -6.48
C ILE A 635 -1.16 23.59 -6.16
N SER A 636 0.15 23.31 -6.12
CA SER A 636 1.17 24.28 -5.70
C SER A 636 1.43 25.39 -6.74
N GLY A 637 1.13 25.13 -8.03
CA GLY A 637 1.40 26.03 -9.16
C GLY A 637 2.83 25.97 -9.69
N GLU A 638 3.60 24.94 -9.32
CA GLU A 638 5.04 24.79 -9.60
C GLU A 638 5.32 23.74 -10.70
N SER A 639 6.61 23.54 -11.03
CA SER A 639 7.03 22.53 -12.01
C SER A 639 6.79 21.09 -11.50
N PRO A 640 6.06 20.24 -12.26
CA PRO A 640 5.86 18.83 -11.92
C PRO A 640 7.15 18.03 -11.78
N ILE A 641 8.09 18.19 -12.72
CA ILE A 641 9.37 17.46 -12.70
C ILE A 641 10.23 17.87 -11.50
N ARG A 642 10.31 19.17 -11.16
CA ARG A 642 11.07 19.60 -9.99
C ARG A 642 10.45 19.10 -8.68
N THR A 643 9.11 19.07 -8.62
CA THR A 643 8.37 18.51 -7.48
C THR A 643 8.62 17.01 -7.36
N ALA A 644 8.61 16.27 -8.47
CA ALA A 644 8.92 14.85 -8.52
C ALA A 644 10.36 14.56 -8.07
N VAL A 645 11.35 15.27 -8.62
CA VAL A 645 12.76 15.13 -8.20
C VAL A 645 12.91 15.37 -6.70
N GLN A 646 12.30 16.43 -6.17
CA GLN A 646 12.35 16.73 -4.74
C GLN A 646 11.65 15.65 -3.90
N ALA A 647 10.51 15.12 -4.36
CA ALA A 647 9.82 14.02 -3.71
C ALA A 647 10.66 12.73 -3.73
N SER A 648 11.34 12.40 -4.83
CA SER A 648 12.26 11.27 -4.92
C SER A 648 13.44 11.42 -3.95
N VAL A 649 14.00 12.62 -3.82
CA VAL A 649 15.07 12.91 -2.84
C VAL A 649 14.60 12.65 -1.42
N TYR A 650 13.38 13.11 -1.07
CA TYR A 650 12.79 12.76 0.21
C TYR A 650 12.59 11.23 0.32
N GLY A 651 12.08 10.57 -0.73
CA GLY A 651 11.83 9.13 -0.79
C GLY A 651 13.06 8.23 -0.66
N LEU A 652 14.29 8.72 -0.87
CA LEU A 652 15.53 7.92 -0.80
C LEU A 652 15.69 7.15 0.52
N ARG A 653 15.19 7.71 1.64
CA ARG A 653 15.18 7.03 2.95
C ARG A 653 14.36 5.72 2.93
N THR A 654 13.24 5.73 2.21
CA THR A 654 12.32 4.60 2.07
C THR A 654 12.94 3.57 1.14
N ALA A 655 13.63 4.02 0.08
CA ALA A 655 14.38 3.15 -0.82
C ALA A 655 15.48 2.37 -0.09
N ILE A 656 16.28 3.04 0.75
CA ILE A 656 17.34 2.36 1.51
C ILE A 656 16.77 1.40 2.54
N LEU A 657 15.66 1.76 3.19
CA LEU A 657 14.97 0.84 4.10
C LEU A 657 14.55 -0.46 3.39
N ALA A 658 14.14 -0.38 2.12
CA ALA A 658 13.85 -1.56 1.30
C ALA A 658 15.10 -2.42 1.06
N PHE A 659 16.27 -1.83 0.81
CA PHE A 659 17.50 -2.63 0.73
C PHE A 659 17.82 -3.30 2.06
N VAL A 660 17.70 -2.58 3.18
CA VAL A 660 18.11 -3.13 4.48
C VAL A 660 17.15 -4.21 4.97
N LEU A 661 15.84 -4.14 4.71
CA LEU A 661 14.91 -5.20 5.13
C LEU A 661 15.19 -6.57 4.48
N VAL A 662 15.84 -6.59 3.32
CA VAL A 662 16.24 -7.82 2.63
C VAL A 662 17.35 -8.53 3.40
N PHE A 663 18.31 -7.77 3.93
CA PHE A 663 19.47 -8.30 4.65
C PHE A 663 19.26 -8.40 6.17
N ASN A 664 18.32 -7.64 6.73
CA ASN A 664 17.97 -7.62 8.14
C ASN A 664 16.51 -8.04 8.38
N PRO A 665 16.22 -9.35 8.48
CA PRO A 665 14.87 -9.85 8.77
C PRO A 665 14.29 -9.37 10.11
N GLU A 666 15.11 -8.87 11.05
CA GLU A 666 14.62 -8.34 12.32
C GLU A 666 13.77 -7.08 12.13
N LEU A 667 14.01 -6.31 11.05
CA LEU A 667 13.14 -5.21 10.64
C LEU A 667 11.74 -5.69 10.28
N LEU A 668 11.60 -6.94 9.83
CA LEU A 668 10.33 -7.59 9.55
C LEU A 668 9.75 -8.25 10.80
N LEU A 669 10.31 -8.01 11.99
CA LEU A 669 9.94 -8.69 13.23
C LEU A 669 10.11 -10.23 13.17
N ILE A 670 11.00 -10.71 12.30
CA ILE A 670 11.36 -12.12 12.17
C ILE A 670 12.60 -12.38 13.02
N GLY A 671 12.56 -13.42 13.87
CA GLY A 671 13.69 -13.80 14.72
C GLY A 671 13.84 -12.99 16.01
N ILE A 672 12.85 -12.15 16.36
CA ILE A 672 12.85 -11.41 17.63
C ILE A 672 12.64 -12.36 18.81
N GLN A 673 13.62 -12.43 19.70
CA GLN A 673 13.64 -13.35 20.85
C GLN A 673 12.99 -12.76 22.11
N SER A 674 13.03 -11.43 22.27
CA SER A 674 12.46 -10.73 23.43
C SER A 674 11.90 -9.37 23.04
N LEU A 675 10.98 -8.83 23.85
CA LEU A 675 10.43 -7.49 23.64
C LEU A 675 11.52 -6.41 23.67
N TRP A 676 12.52 -6.56 24.55
CA TRP A 676 13.66 -5.63 24.64
C TRP A 676 14.55 -5.66 23.41
N HIS A 677 14.80 -6.86 22.85
CA HIS A 677 15.53 -7.00 21.59
C HIS A 677 14.80 -6.29 20.44
N GLY A 678 13.49 -6.55 20.31
CA GLY A 678 12.67 -5.88 19.31
C GLY A 678 12.65 -4.36 19.46
N LEU A 679 12.56 -3.85 20.69
CA LEU A 679 12.61 -2.42 20.98
C LEU A 679 13.97 -1.81 20.63
N ALA A 680 15.07 -2.50 20.96
CA ALA A 680 16.42 -2.05 20.62
C ALA A 680 16.61 -1.96 19.09
N VAL A 681 16.19 -2.99 18.34
CA VAL A 681 16.23 -2.98 16.88
C VAL A 681 15.39 -1.83 16.31
N ALA A 682 14.18 -1.62 16.83
CA ALA A 682 13.31 -0.53 16.39
C ALA A 682 13.94 0.85 16.63
N VAL A 683 14.45 1.10 17.84
CA VAL A 683 15.08 2.38 18.19
C VAL A 683 16.35 2.62 17.38
N ALA A 684 17.21 1.61 17.23
CA ALA A 684 18.43 1.72 16.42
C ALA A 684 18.11 2.00 14.95
N SER A 685 17.14 1.28 14.38
CA SER A 685 16.75 1.44 12.97
C SER A 685 16.10 2.81 12.71
N ILE A 686 15.24 3.28 13.62
CA ILE A 686 14.70 4.64 13.56
C ILE A 686 15.85 5.65 13.61
N ALA A 687 16.72 5.58 14.62
CA ALA A 687 17.85 6.50 14.76
C ALA A 687 18.76 6.50 13.52
N GLY A 688 19.04 5.32 12.96
CA GLY A 688 19.81 5.18 11.73
C GLY A 688 19.15 5.88 10.54
N CYS A 689 17.86 5.66 10.30
CA CYS A 689 17.13 6.35 9.24
C CYS A 689 17.02 7.87 9.46
N LEU A 690 16.93 8.34 10.72
CA LEU A 690 16.99 9.77 11.03
C LEU A 690 18.36 10.35 10.67
N MET A 691 19.45 9.63 10.96
CA MET A 691 20.80 10.08 10.58
C MET A 691 21.00 10.06 9.06
N PHE A 692 20.41 9.08 8.37
CA PHE A 692 20.36 9.08 6.90
C PHE A 692 19.66 10.33 6.35
N ALA A 693 18.50 10.68 6.91
CA ALA A 693 17.77 11.89 6.53
C ALA A 693 18.59 13.18 6.79
N ALA A 694 19.27 13.26 7.94
CA ALA A 694 20.14 14.40 8.27
C ALA A 694 21.33 14.52 7.32
N ALA A 695 21.93 13.39 6.93
CA ALA A 695 23.02 13.33 5.97
C ALA A 695 22.57 13.80 4.57
N THR A 696 21.46 13.25 4.07
CA THR A 696 20.93 13.56 2.74
C THR A 696 20.40 14.99 2.59
N LEU A 697 19.83 15.58 3.65
CA LEU A 697 19.44 16.99 3.66
C LEU A 697 20.61 17.96 3.87
N ASN A 698 21.81 17.43 4.15
CA ASN A 698 23.03 18.16 4.47
C ASN A 698 22.85 19.11 5.67
N TYR A 699 22.03 18.70 6.65
CA TYR A 699 21.67 19.52 7.81
C TYR A 699 21.22 18.63 8.97
N TRP A 700 21.72 18.89 10.17
CA TRP A 700 21.22 18.26 11.40
C TRP A 700 20.85 19.29 12.46
N MET A 701 21.84 19.87 13.14
CA MET A 701 21.68 21.06 13.99
C MET A 701 22.19 22.32 13.28
N VAL A 702 23.25 22.14 12.49
CA VAL A 702 23.78 23.12 11.55
C VAL A 702 23.99 22.43 10.20
N ARG A 703 24.38 23.21 9.18
CA ARG A 703 24.82 22.64 7.91
C ARG A 703 25.99 21.68 8.13
N ASN A 704 25.87 20.47 7.59
CA ASN A 704 26.90 19.44 7.79
C ASN A 704 28.16 19.81 6.99
N ARG A 705 29.32 19.48 7.56
CA ARG A 705 30.56 19.38 6.77
C ARG A 705 30.54 18.08 5.96
N TRP A 706 31.28 18.03 4.86
CA TRP A 706 31.33 16.84 4.00
C TRP A 706 31.69 15.56 4.79
N TRP A 707 32.66 15.64 5.70
CA TRP A 707 33.06 14.51 6.54
C TRP A 707 31.98 14.15 7.58
N GLU A 708 31.22 15.12 8.10
CA GLU A 708 30.09 14.83 9.00
C GLU A 708 29.01 14.06 8.27
N THR A 709 28.72 14.44 7.02
CA THR A 709 27.80 13.69 6.17
C THR A 709 28.27 12.26 5.95
N VAL A 710 29.56 12.04 5.67
CA VAL A 710 30.12 10.67 5.52
C VAL A 710 29.99 9.88 6.82
N VAL A 711 30.33 10.48 7.98
CA VAL A 711 30.20 9.82 9.28
C VAL A 711 28.73 9.53 9.61
N LEU A 712 27.80 10.43 9.31
CA LEU A 712 26.36 10.21 9.53
C LEU A 712 25.82 9.07 8.63
N LEU A 713 26.29 8.96 7.39
CA LEU A 713 25.96 7.82 6.52
C LEU A 713 26.52 6.51 7.08
N PHE A 714 27.76 6.51 7.58
CA PHE A 714 28.35 5.35 8.25
C PHE A 714 27.55 4.94 9.49
N VAL A 715 27.24 5.89 10.37
CA VAL A 715 26.41 5.70 11.57
C VAL A 715 25.03 5.16 11.20
N SER A 716 24.41 5.70 10.15
CA SER A 716 23.14 5.20 9.63
C SER A 716 23.22 3.71 9.29
N VAL A 717 24.16 3.30 8.45
CA VAL A 717 24.29 1.89 8.04
C VAL A 717 24.62 0.99 9.25
N ALA A 718 25.49 1.44 10.15
CA ALA A 718 25.84 0.71 11.37
C ALA A 718 24.65 0.50 12.32
N LEU A 719 23.75 1.48 12.45
CA LEU A 719 22.57 1.38 13.29
C LEU A 719 21.45 0.52 12.67
N ILE A 720 21.23 0.60 11.35
CA ILE A 720 20.15 -0.15 10.67
C ILE A 720 20.57 -1.60 10.37
N TYR A 721 21.84 -1.82 10.02
CA TYR A 721 22.38 -3.15 9.67
C TYR A 721 23.69 -3.47 10.41
N PRO A 722 23.65 -3.62 11.75
CA PRO A 722 24.85 -3.93 12.54
C PRO A 722 25.42 -5.31 12.19
N ALA A 723 24.55 -6.27 11.84
CA ALA A 723 24.96 -7.62 11.46
C ALA A 723 25.87 -7.64 10.24
N GLY A 724 25.66 -6.74 9.26
CA GLY A 724 26.53 -6.64 8.08
C GLY A 724 27.97 -6.30 8.41
N TRP A 725 28.19 -5.47 9.44
CA TRP A 725 29.54 -5.15 9.93
C TRP A 725 30.20 -6.34 10.60
N LEU A 726 29.44 -7.15 11.33
CA LEU A 726 29.93 -8.38 11.90
C LEU A 726 30.20 -9.43 10.82
N ASP A 727 29.39 -9.50 9.77
CA ASP A 727 29.55 -10.44 8.65
C ASP A 727 30.87 -10.19 7.87
N LEU A 728 31.46 -8.99 7.97
CA LEU A 728 32.81 -8.70 7.43
C LEU A 728 33.94 -9.30 8.26
N LEU A 729 33.70 -9.61 9.54
CA LEU A 729 34.73 -10.02 10.50
C LEU A 729 34.51 -11.45 11.04
N TYR A 730 33.27 -11.94 11.04
CA TYR A 730 32.85 -13.21 11.61
C TYR A 730 31.88 -13.92 10.67
N GLU A 731 31.97 -15.25 10.60
CA GLU A 731 31.01 -16.05 9.85
C GLU A 731 29.61 -15.98 10.48
N LYS A 732 28.58 -15.94 9.63
CA LYS A 732 27.18 -15.80 10.06
C LYS A 732 26.56 -17.12 10.51
N TYR A 733 26.97 -18.23 9.88
CA TYR A 733 26.38 -19.53 10.09
C TYR A 733 27.43 -20.64 10.17
N ASP A 734 27.25 -21.54 11.13
CA ASP A 734 27.97 -22.82 11.19
C ASP A 734 27.26 -23.83 10.28
N ALA A 735 28.00 -24.45 9.37
CA ALA A 735 27.48 -25.50 8.51
C ALA A 735 27.45 -26.85 9.25
N LEU A 736 26.25 -27.36 9.54
CA LEU A 736 26.02 -28.65 10.16
C LEU A 736 25.74 -29.74 9.11
N PRO A 737 26.06 -31.01 9.41
CA PRO A 737 25.80 -32.11 8.50
C PRO A 737 24.30 -32.30 8.24
N PRO A 738 23.89 -32.83 7.07
CA PRO A 738 22.48 -33.07 6.73
C PRO A 738 21.71 -33.90 7.76
N SER A 739 22.38 -34.83 8.44
CA SER A 739 21.81 -35.67 9.50
C SER A 739 21.30 -34.87 10.71
N ALA A 740 21.78 -33.64 10.90
CA ALA A 740 21.31 -32.75 11.96
C ALA A 740 19.93 -32.13 11.64
N LEU A 741 19.45 -32.20 10.39
CA LEU A 741 18.23 -31.51 9.94
C LEU A 741 17.02 -31.74 10.84
N MET A 742 16.70 -33.00 11.16
CA MET A 742 15.54 -33.34 11.98
C MET A 742 15.67 -32.78 13.40
N ARG A 743 16.87 -32.92 13.98
CA ARG A 743 17.18 -32.46 15.33
C ARG A 743 17.11 -30.94 15.43
N GLU A 744 17.68 -30.23 14.46
CA GLU A 744 17.61 -28.76 14.42
C GLU A 744 16.19 -28.28 14.16
N ALA A 745 15.45 -28.94 13.27
CA ALA A 745 14.05 -28.62 13.02
C ALA A 745 13.19 -28.81 14.27
N GLU A 746 13.45 -29.81 15.10
CA GLU A 746 12.74 -30.04 16.36
C GLU A 746 13.17 -29.05 17.46
N ALA A 747 14.49 -28.84 17.62
CA ALA A 747 15.06 -27.97 18.65
C ALA A 747 14.67 -26.50 18.45
N ALA A 748 14.56 -26.04 17.20
CA ALA A 748 14.27 -24.65 16.87
C ALA A 748 12.99 -24.12 17.58
N PRO A 749 12.91 -22.82 17.92
CA PRO A 749 11.70 -22.22 18.49
C PRO A 749 10.46 -22.42 17.60
N ALA A 750 9.25 -22.31 18.17
CA ALA A 750 8.02 -22.33 17.37
C ALA A 750 8.07 -21.25 16.28
N ASP A 751 7.60 -21.56 15.07
CA ASP A 751 7.62 -20.65 13.92
C ASP A 751 9.01 -20.14 13.47
N ALA A 752 10.08 -20.77 13.97
CA ALA A 752 11.45 -20.41 13.59
C ALA A 752 11.73 -20.70 12.12
N ARG A 753 12.76 -20.04 11.58
CA ARG A 753 13.25 -20.28 10.23
C ARG A 753 14.54 -21.09 10.28
N LEU A 754 14.58 -22.17 9.51
CA LEU A 754 15.78 -23.00 9.35
C LEU A 754 16.36 -22.75 7.96
N VAL A 755 17.65 -22.44 7.90
CA VAL A 755 18.36 -22.22 6.63
C VAL A 755 19.02 -23.52 6.20
N VAL A 756 18.70 -23.98 4.99
CA VAL A 756 19.14 -25.29 4.49
C VAL A 756 19.65 -25.13 3.06
N ARG A 757 20.77 -25.79 2.74
CA ARG A 757 21.28 -25.88 1.38
C ARG A 757 20.83 -27.16 0.72
N PHE A 758 20.27 -26.98 -0.46
CA PHE A 758 19.77 -28.02 -1.34
C PHE A 758 20.67 -28.08 -2.58
N GLN A 759 20.93 -29.28 -3.07
CA GLN A 759 21.63 -29.50 -4.32
C GLN A 759 20.91 -30.60 -5.10
N GLY A 760 20.60 -30.34 -6.35
CA GLY A 760 19.88 -31.30 -7.18
C GLY A 760 20.02 -30.97 -8.66
N THR A 761 19.43 -31.83 -9.48
CA THR A 761 19.26 -31.57 -10.90
C THR A 761 17.86 -31.01 -11.09
N SER A 762 17.74 -29.83 -11.71
CA SER A 762 16.43 -29.25 -12.04
C SER A 762 15.69 -30.12 -13.07
N ILE A 763 14.41 -29.83 -13.26
CA ILE A 763 13.60 -30.45 -14.34
C ILE A 763 14.23 -30.20 -15.72
N GLU A 764 15.01 -29.12 -15.89
CA GLU A 764 15.72 -28.79 -17.13
C GLU A 764 17.07 -29.51 -17.30
N GLY A 765 17.50 -30.31 -16.31
CA GLY A 765 18.75 -31.06 -16.37
C GLY A 765 19.97 -30.32 -15.82
N GLU A 766 19.80 -29.11 -15.29
CA GLU A 766 20.90 -28.30 -14.75
C GLU A 766 21.20 -28.64 -13.29
N THR A 767 22.47 -28.57 -12.89
CA THR A 767 22.86 -28.84 -11.49
C THR A 767 22.72 -27.57 -10.68
N VAL A 768 21.71 -27.51 -9.81
CA VAL A 768 21.38 -26.30 -9.05
C VAL A 768 21.73 -26.49 -7.57
N SER A 769 22.37 -25.47 -6.98
CA SER A 769 22.61 -25.36 -5.54
C SER A 769 21.83 -24.18 -4.98
N ARG A 770 20.88 -24.44 -4.07
CA ARG A 770 19.97 -23.43 -3.53
C ARG A 770 20.10 -23.31 -2.02
N LEU A 771 20.11 -22.09 -1.50
CA LEU A 771 20.03 -21.82 -0.06
C LEU A 771 18.64 -21.26 0.26
N ALA A 772 17.83 -22.02 1.01
CA ALA A 772 16.46 -21.66 1.31
C ALA A 772 16.20 -21.50 2.81
N SER A 773 15.37 -20.51 3.17
CA SER A 773 14.90 -20.26 4.54
C SER A 773 13.52 -20.86 4.74
N LEU A 774 13.47 -22.05 5.35
CA LEU A 774 12.23 -22.80 5.61
C LEU A 774 11.52 -22.26 6.85
N ARG A 775 10.24 -21.92 6.74
CA ARG A 775 9.39 -21.60 7.90
C ARG A 775 8.94 -22.91 8.56
N LEU A 776 9.43 -23.15 9.77
CA LEU A 776 8.96 -24.27 10.58
C LEU A 776 7.58 -23.92 11.15
N GLY A 777 6.71 -24.91 11.30
CA GLY A 777 5.42 -24.73 11.95
C GLY A 777 5.53 -24.58 13.48
N PRO A 778 4.40 -24.72 14.19
CA PRO A 778 4.38 -24.82 15.65
C PRO A 778 5.31 -25.96 16.15
N LYS A 779 5.64 -25.93 17.44
CA LYS A 779 6.47 -26.98 18.07
C LYS A 779 5.80 -28.35 17.88
N ALA A 780 6.53 -29.23 17.19
CA ALA A 780 6.18 -30.61 16.88
C ALA A 780 7.50 -31.37 16.59
N ASP A 781 7.41 -32.65 16.23
CA ASP A 781 8.56 -33.44 15.76
C ASP A 781 9.17 -32.83 14.48
N GLY A 782 10.48 -33.04 14.27
CA GLY A 782 11.20 -32.46 13.14
C GLY A 782 10.55 -32.75 11.78
N ALA A 783 10.01 -33.96 11.59
CA ALA A 783 9.37 -34.35 10.34
C ALA A 783 8.04 -33.62 10.10
N ALA A 784 7.15 -33.54 11.09
CA ALA A 784 5.91 -32.77 10.94
C ALA A 784 6.18 -31.27 10.72
N ARG A 785 7.24 -30.72 11.34
CA ARG A 785 7.63 -29.32 11.15
C ARG A 785 8.16 -29.04 9.75
N LEU A 786 8.93 -29.95 9.17
CA LEU A 786 9.34 -29.87 7.76
C LEU A 786 8.14 -30.07 6.82
N ALA A 787 7.24 -31.01 7.13
CA ALA A 787 6.01 -31.22 6.36
C ALA A 787 5.10 -29.99 6.37
N HIS A 788 5.07 -29.23 7.47
CA HIS A 788 4.38 -27.94 7.54
C HIS A 788 4.92 -26.92 6.53
N SER A 789 6.24 -26.91 6.29
CA SER A 789 6.85 -26.10 5.22
C SER A 789 6.52 -26.62 3.81
N GLY A 790 5.90 -27.80 3.71
CA GLY A 790 5.58 -28.50 2.46
C GLY A 790 6.65 -29.47 2.00
N LEU A 791 7.64 -29.78 2.86
CA LEU A 791 8.79 -30.58 2.52
C LEU A 791 8.73 -31.95 3.21
N HIS A 792 8.70 -33.03 2.43
CA HIS A 792 8.91 -34.38 2.93
C HIS A 792 10.30 -34.86 2.54
N VAL A 793 11.06 -35.32 3.53
CA VAL A 793 12.44 -35.78 3.34
C VAL A 793 12.58 -37.23 3.79
N SER A 794 13.44 -37.97 3.10
CA SER A 794 13.92 -39.28 3.54
C SER A 794 15.33 -39.13 4.08
N THR A 795 15.59 -39.78 5.21
CA THR A 795 16.91 -39.87 5.82
C THR A 795 17.50 -41.23 5.49
N GLY A 796 18.44 -41.29 4.53
CA GLY A 796 19.26 -42.47 4.28
C GLY A 796 20.50 -42.50 5.17
N ALA A 797 21.28 -43.60 5.10
CA ALA A 797 22.49 -43.79 5.92
C ALA A 797 23.58 -42.70 5.70
N GLU A 798 23.65 -42.11 4.49
CA GLU A 798 24.64 -41.08 4.16
C GLU A 798 24.05 -39.77 3.58
N GLN A 799 22.76 -39.74 3.22
CA GLN A 799 22.17 -38.58 2.53
C GLN A 799 20.74 -38.33 2.98
N VAL A 800 20.39 -37.06 3.15
CA VAL A 800 19.00 -36.62 3.33
C VAL A 800 18.50 -36.11 1.98
N ARG A 801 17.40 -36.70 1.48
CA ARG A 801 16.84 -36.35 0.17
C ARG A 801 15.39 -35.89 0.29
N VAL A 802 15.04 -34.89 -0.49
CA VAL A 802 13.66 -34.44 -0.67
C VAL A 802 12.91 -35.49 -1.47
N THR A 803 11.88 -36.08 -0.86
CA THR A 803 11.04 -37.11 -1.48
C THR A 803 9.83 -36.50 -2.17
N GLN A 804 9.21 -35.52 -1.53
CA GLN A 804 8.03 -34.85 -2.05
C GLN A 804 8.00 -33.40 -1.60
N VAL A 805 7.59 -32.54 -2.52
CA VAL A 805 7.25 -31.14 -2.23
C VAL A 805 5.75 -30.99 -2.46
N ARG A 806 5.02 -30.54 -1.43
CA ARG A 806 3.57 -30.37 -1.52
C ARG A 806 3.25 -29.24 -2.50
N PHE A 807 2.29 -29.48 -3.40
CA PHE A 807 1.82 -28.47 -4.35
C PHE A 807 1.32 -27.21 -3.63
N ALA A 808 1.58 -26.03 -4.23
CA ALA A 808 1.25 -24.70 -3.68
C ALA A 808 1.76 -24.44 -2.24
N SER A 809 2.75 -25.20 -1.76
CA SER A 809 3.34 -25.00 -0.43
C SER A 809 4.38 -23.88 -0.41
N TYR A 810 4.79 -23.49 0.79
CA TYR A 810 5.87 -22.52 0.97
C TYR A 810 7.19 -23.01 0.35
N ALA A 811 7.53 -24.30 0.49
CA ALA A 811 8.67 -24.92 -0.19
C ALA A 811 8.56 -24.86 -1.73
N ALA A 812 7.36 -25.07 -2.29
CA ALA A 812 7.13 -24.94 -3.72
C ALA A 812 7.31 -23.48 -4.21
N ARG A 813 6.86 -22.49 -3.43
CA ARG A 813 7.09 -21.06 -3.73
C ARG A 813 8.56 -20.64 -3.66
N LEU A 814 9.37 -21.38 -2.90
CA LEU A 814 10.83 -21.25 -2.88
C LEU A 814 11.53 -22.05 -4.00
N ARG A 815 10.76 -22.64 -4.94
CA ARG A 815 11.26 -23.46 -6.06
C ARG A 815 12.11 -24.65 -5.63
N LEU A 816 11.75 -25.28 -4.52
CA LEU A 816 12.34 -26.56 -4.13
C LEU A 816 11.63 -27.70 -4.86
N GLU A 817 12.39 -28.71 -5.29
CA GLU A 817 11.88 -29.84 -6.09
C GLU A 817 12.14 -31.19 -5.41
N SER A 818 11.38 -32.20 -5.82
CA SER A 818 11.62 -33.59 -5.43
C SER A 818 12.93 -34.10 -6.05
N GLY A 819 13.68 -34.93 -5.32
CA GLY A 819 14.97 -35.46 -5.75
C GLY A 819 16.17 -34.63 -5.30
N TYR A 820 15.96 -33.38 -4.82
CA TYR A 820 17.04 -32.56 -4.29
C TYR A 820 17.66 -33.20 -3.04
N ARG A 821 18.99 -33.16 -2.94
CA ARG A 821 19.76 -33.61 -1.78
C ARG A 821 20.03 -32.44 -0.86
N ILE A 822 19.93 -32.66 0.44
CA ILE A 822 20.31 -31.65 1.44
C ILE A 822 21.79 -31.84 1.74
N THR A 823 22.58 -30.79 1.54
CA THR A 823 24.04 -30.84 1.68
C THR A 823 24.53 -30.22 2.98
N ALA A 824 23.83 -29.20 3.48
CA ALA A 824 24.16 -28.58 4.76
C ALA A 824 22.91 -27.98 5.42
N VAL A 825 22.91 -27.97 6.75
CA VAL A 825 21.95 -27.26 7.59
C VAL A 825 22.69 -26.14 8.31
N TYR A 826 22.21 -24.91 8.25
CA TYR A 826 22.90 -23.77 8.82
C TYR A 826 22.31 -23.40 10.17
N ARG A 827 23.16 -23.38 11.18
CA ARG A 827 22.86 -22.83 12.51
C ARG A 827 23.56 -21.47 12.64
N ALA A 828 22.95 -20.52 13.35
CA ALA A 828 23.62 -19.26 13.65
C ALA A 828 24.95 -19.52 14.41
N ALA A 829 26.05 -18.97 13.90
CA ALA A 829 27.38 -19.14 14.49
C ALA A 829 27.51 -18.37 15.82
N GLN A 830 28.40 -18.84 16.71
CA GLN A 830 28.75 -18.09 17.92
C GLN A 830 29.59 -16.87 17.56
N ARG A 831 29.02 -15.67 17.72
CA ARG A 831 29.70 -14.40 17.40
C ARG A 831 29.39 -13.32 18.44
N PRO A 832 30.23 -12.27 18.54
CA PRO A 832 30.00 -11.15 19.45
C PRO A 832 28.62 -10.53 19.23
N SER A 833 28.03 -9.99 20.31
CA SER A 833 26.72 -9.34 20.20
C SER A 833 26.78 -8.14 19.24
N PRO A 834 25.75 -7.91 18.42
CA PRO A 834 25.62 -6.70 17.59
C PRO A 834 25.73 -5.38 18.37
N GLY A 835 25.55 -5.41 19.69
CA GLY A 835 25.66 -4.26 20.58
C GLY A 835 26.98 -3.49 20.49
N PHE A 836 28.09 -4.17 20.16
CA PHE A 836 29.38 -3.50 19.99
C PHE A 836 29.37 -2.49 18.84
N VAL A 837 28.72 -2.83 17.72
CA VAL A 837 28.58 -1.95 16.55
C VAL A 837 27.74 -0.71 16.89
N TYR A 838 26.68 -0.88 17.70
CA TYR A 838 25.87 0.23 18.18
C TYR A 838 26.69 1.21 19.03
N ILE A 839 27.56 0.73 19.91
CA ILE A 839 28.41 1.59 20.74
C ILE A 839 29.34 2.44 19.86
N ILE A 840 30.01 1.83 18.88
CA ILE A 840 30.88 2.57 17.94
C ILE A 840 30.08 3.64 17.21
N ALA A 841 28.90 3.29 16.69
CA ALA A 841 28.04 4.24 15.98
C ALA A 841 27.61 5.42 16.87
N LEU A 842 27.28 5.17 18.15
CA LEU A 842 26.91 6.20 19.10
C LEU A 842 28.09 7.11 19.47
N VAL A 843 29.30 6.57 19.60
CA VAL A 843 30.51 7.37 19.84
C VAL A 843 30.81 8.30 18.65
N LEU A 844 30.75 7.77 17.43
CA LEU A 844 30.93 8.58 16.22
C LEU A 844 29.85 9.67 16.10
N LEU A 845 28.60 9.32 16.40
CA LEU A 845 27.50 10.27 16.41
C LEU A 845 27.70 11.37 17.46
N ALA A 846 28.16 11.02 18.66
CA ALA A 846 28.49 11.99 19.70
C ALA A 846 29.61 12.94 19.26
N GLY A 847 30.61 12.44 18.53
CA GLY A 847 31.68 13.26 17.94
C GLY A 847 31.14 14.29 16.93
N VAL A 848 30.24 13.87 16.03
CA VAL A 848 29.57 14.80 15.09
C VAL A 848 28.70 15.80 15.87
N ALA A 849 27.95 15.33 16.87
CA ALA A 849 27.09 16.20 17.68
C ALA A 849 27.91 17.29 18.39
N PHE A 850 29.03 16.92 19.02
CA PHE A 850 29.94 17.84 19.68
C PHE A 850 30.50 18.89 18.70
N SER A 851 30.98 18.44 17.52
CA SER A 851 31.44 19.32 16.45
C SER A 851 30.37 20.32 15.99
N GLN A 852 29.11 19.91 15.91
CA GLN A 852 28.01 20.78 15.51
C GLN A 852 27.55 21.74 16.62
N VAL A 853 27.48 21.27 17.87
CA VAL A 853 27.12 22.09 19.04
C VAL A 853 28.11 23.24 19.23
N GLN A 854 29.41 23.01 19.00
CA GLN A 854 30.42 24.09 19.03
C GLN A 854 30.19 25.17 17.97
N ARG A 855 29.50 24.84 16.87
CA ARG A 855 29.17 25.78 15.78
C ARG A 855 27.77 26.36 15.90
N LEU A 856 27.00 25.92 16.90
CA LEU A 856 25.69 26.47 17.19
C LEU A 856 25.92 27.87 17.76
N GLN A 857 25.86 28.89 16.91
CA GLN A 857 25.91 30.27 17.39
C GLN A 857 24.63 30.52 18.21
N PRO A 858 24.71 31.11 19.41
CA PRO A 858 23.52 31.62 20.09
C PRO A 858 22.98 32.79 19.25
N GLU A 859 21.93 32.56 18.45
CA GLU A 859 21.42 33.55 17.52
C GLU A 859 20.85 34.79 18.26
N ARG A 860 21.52 35.93 18.06
CA ARG A 860 20.84 37.21 17.85
C ARG A 860 21.16 37.64 16.42
N ARG A 861 20.16 37.62 15.53
CA ARG A 861 19.85 38.69 14.55
C ARG A 861 18.66 38.32 13.66
N PRO A 862 17.70 39.24 13.46
CA PRO A 862 16.59 39.03 12.52
C PRO A 862 17.06 39.23 11.08
N PHE A 863 16.69 38.32 10.16
CA PHE A 863 16.81 38.53 8.71
C PHE A 863 15.65 39.43 8.19
N PRO A 864 15.80 40.10 7.03
CA PRO A 864 15.07 41.31 6.67
C PRO A 864 13.70 41.08 6.01
N PHE A 865 13.15 39.86 6.05
CA PHE A 865 11.84 39.55 5.45
C PHE A 865 10.64 39.78 6.37
N ARG A 866 10.77 40.65 7.38
CA ARG A 866 9.59 41.28 7.99
C ARG A 866 9.01 42.27 6.97
N ARG A 867 8.10 41.81 6.10
CA ARG A 867 7.01 42.71 5.70
C ARG A 867 6.28 43.04 6.99
N LYS A 868 6.38 44.30 7.44
CA LYS A 868 5.50 44.82 8.48
C LYS A 868 4.05 44.47 8.07
N PRO A 869 3.19 44.04 8.99
CA PRO A 869 1.77 44.06 8.71
C PRO A 869 1.41 45.49 8.27
N GLU A 870 0.73 45.63 7.12
CA GLU A 870 0.11 46.90 6.77
C GLU A 870 -0.82 47.30 7.93
N PRO A 871 -0.76 48.56 8.39
CA PRO A 871 -1.68 49.03 9.41
C PRO A 871 -3.11 48.92 8.88
N ASP A 872 -4.02 48.56 9.79
CA ASP A 872 -5.45 48.47 9.55
C ASP A 872 -5.98 49.81 8.99
N PRO A 873 -6.67 49.86 7.84
CA PRO A 873 -7.20 51.10 7.27
C PRO A 873 -8.30 51.76 8.12
N ALA A 874 -8.60 51.24 9.31
CA ALA A 874 -9.58 51.78 10.25
C ALA A 874 -9.04 52.81 11.27
N GLU A 875 -7.74 53.14 11.27
CA GLU A 875 -7.14 54.08 12.25
C GLU A 875 -6.67 55.43 11.68
N GLU A 876 -7.08 55.81 10.46
CA GLU A 876 -6.85 57.17 9.95
C GLU A 876 -8.16 57.86 9.55
N SER A 877 -8.78 58.54 10.50
CA SER A 877 -9.61 59.72 10.23
C SER A 877 -9.32 60.79 11.29
N PRO A 878 -8.94 62.02 10.90
CA PRO A 878 -8.64 63.11 11.84
C PRO A 878 -9.87 63.61 12.61
#